data_AF-A0A933SN96-F1
#
_entry.id   AF-A0A933SN96-F1
#
_cell.length_a   1.000
_cell.length_b   1.000
_cell.length_c   1.000
_cell.angle_alpha   90.00
_cell.angle_beta   90.00
_cell.angle_gamma   90.00
#
_symmetry.space_group_name_H-M   'P 1'
#
loop_
_entity.id
_entity.type
_entity.pdbx_description
1 polymer ?
#
loop_
_entity_poly.entity_id
_entity_poly.type
_entity_poly.pdbx_seq_one_letter_code
_entity_poly.pdbx_strand_id
1 'polypeptide(L)'
;MTNPNGIEKILQDMERLESELKRKYEKDICVMFTDIKGSCSFFENFGDIEGRKMVQRHNDALFPVILKHGGNIVKTIGDAIMATFDSPEKAVLSAMEMQQALESHNAVLEEEKKVRVRIGINHGKALREEKDVYGDCVNLASRMEKLADAGEILVSGPVYDSVRRSEEIICRFHSRINVKGKKDPVDCYRVVWRPETEPPARTRSAKAGRAPREENDSIFILEASRTTDGIKISGSEQGSGKEATIRRYETSRVSEKSIEENCAEVVEQLNRSIKRGKTSKEILNKLQALGQNLLDEILTPSVKERLAKTQAKHLLLKIDDALVHIPWEILYDGKNFLCQRFCMGRIVSTRQDVSPFPGRRIHPPLRMLIMADPGGDLQGAYHEGINIRDKLEKFSRRANVHLKQMDVTSGFVREKIRQFDLVHFAGHGDYDAANPSNSGWLLKDGKFTAEDIGKMSGPTPFPALIFSNACHSGQTGEWKMDVKAGKRIFGLANAFLLAGVHHYIGTFWEIQDDPGTLFASKFYEDLLAGYSIGEAVKRAREHLISVYGEDGIVWAGYVLYGDPTTNYLAFADETEEEAEEDVPEPAAVPAGVVRSPDYSQDAASRTVDGPAARRFRPALGLMLALACLAAFWVLKEVRERDAIRSAETAKVLQKSRELLLDRERPREEELQGERLKEMIAGLAKKYREEKEKAPLIPEDQWTSRPLVISFLPLNVTGKEGLADAPLNIGGLFARRARIKVVERALIDKLIGELNLGASDLADPATALKLGRILGARFTGAGALSFFNGEYRLDLRVLETETTSLVATASSMAADGNGLSKMAEEAVSKLSDALLAQYPLRGKISSVEGGRIILNIGGKAGVAPGMKFTVYKDGQPVEVNGKIVDYRKDPVGEIAVDKAEAEYSEAAVSEGGLEKDMRVEEKH
;
A
#
# COMPACT_ATOMS: atom_id res chain seq x y z
N MET A 1 24.83 -43.62 24.24
CA MET A 1 23.39 -43.84 24.47
C MET A 1 22.96 -42.90 25.59
N THR A 2 22.07 -41.95 25.30
CA THR A 2 21.54 -40.97 26.24
C THR A 2 20.05 -41.24 26.47
N ASN A 3 19.59 -41.09 27.72
CA ASN A 3 18.29 -41.56 28.18
C ASN A 3 17.13 -40.68 27.64
N PRO A 4 16.19 -41.20 26.83
CA PRO A 4 15.11 -40.40 26.22
C PRO A 4 14.20 -39.69 27.24
N ASN A 5 13.95 -40.31 28.39
CA ASN A 5 12.91 -39.87 29.34
C ASN A 5 13.28 -38.60 30.12
N GLY A 6 14.52 -38.11 30.01
CA GLY A 6 14.96 -36.90 30.73
C GLY A 6 14.41 -35.60 30.12
N ILE A 7 14.39 -35.52 28.79
CA ILE A 7 13.96 -34.30 28.06
C ILE A 7 12.45 -34.12 28.18
N GLU A 8 11.69 -35.21 28.01
CA GLU A 8 10.23 -35.20 28.09
C GLU A 8 9.72 -34.75 29.47
N LYS A 9 10.39 -35.18 30.55
CA LYS A 9 10.08 -34.71 31.91
C LYS A 9 10.41 -33.23 32.12
N ILE A 10 11.54 -32.74 31.58
CA ILE A 10 11.89 -31.32 31.64
C ILE A 10 10.85 -30.46 30.91
N LEU A 11 10.38 -30.90 29.74
CA LEU A 11 9.33 -30.21 28.99
C LEU A 11 8.01 -30.15 29.78
N GLN A 12 7.59 -31.24 30.41
CA GLN A 12 6.38 -31.27 31.27
C GLN A 12 6.52 -30.37 32.52
N ASP A 13 7.69 -30.37 33.18
CA ASP A 13 7.94 -29.50 34.33
C ASP A 13 7.99 -28.01 33.93
N MET A 14 8.54 -27.68 32.75
CA MET A 14 8.50 -26.33 32.18
C MET A 14 7.08 -25.87 31.85
N GLU A 15 6.28 -26.71 31.18
CA GLU A 15 4.89 -26.40 30.80
C GLU A 15 3.99 -26.19 32.03
N ARG A 16 4.24 -26.94 33.12
CA ARG A 16 3.59 -26.71 34.42
C ARG A 16 4.00 -25.39 35.06
N LEU A 17 5.30 -25.07 35.09
CA LEU A 17 5.81 -23.81 35.64
C LEU A 17 5.28 -22.58 34.88
N GLU A 18 5.26 -22.62 33.54
CA GLU A 18 4.65 -21.56 32.72
C GLU A 18 3.16 -21.38 33.03
N SER A 19 2.43 -22.48 33.25
CA SER A 19 1.00 -22.45 33.59
C SER A 19 0.73 -21.83 34.97
N GLU A 20 1.58 -22.10 35.96
CA GLU A 20 1.51 -21.51 37.30
C GLU A 20 1.90 -20.01 37.29
N LEU A 21 2.94 -19.64 36.54
CA LEU A 21 3.35 -18.24 36.34
C LEU A 21 2.27 -17.42 35.65
N LYS A 22 1.67 -17.93 34.55
CA LYS A 22 0.54 -17.28 33.88
C LYS A 22 -0.63 -17.06 34.84
N ARG A 23 -1.04 -18.09 35.60
CA ARG A 23 -2.14 -17.97 36.58
C ARG A 23 -1.90 -16.94 37.68
N LYS A 24 -0.65 -16.69 38.08
CA LYS A 24 -0.32 -15.79 39.19
C LYS A 24 -0.17 -14.32 38.77
N TYR A 25 0.36 -14.05 37.57
CA TYR A 25 0.74 -12.69 37.16
C TYR A 25 0.02 -12.15 35.91
N GLU A 26 -0.73 -12.98 35.18
CA GLU A 26 -1.56 -12.49 34.07
C GLU A 26 -2.79 -11.72 34.62
N LYS A 27 -2.92 -10.45 34.21
CA LYS A 27 -4.09 -9.60 34.50
C LYS A 27 -4.52 -8.87 33.24
N ASP A 28 -5.82 -8.67 33.07
CA ASP A 28 -6.34 -7.71 32.10
C ASP A 28 -6.04 -6.30 32.58
N ILE A 29 -5.42 -5.49 31.71
CA ILE A 29 -4.98 -4.14 32.02
C ILE A 29 -5.02 -3.27 30.77
N CYS A 30 -5.34 -1.99 30.92
CA CYS A 30 -5.23 -1.03 29.83
C CYS A 30 -3.88 -0.32 29.90
N VAL A 31 -3.16 -0.28 28.78
CA VAL A 31 -1.81 0.30 28.66
C VAL A 31 -1.89 1.47 27.67
N MET A 32 -1.34 2.62 28.10
CA MET A 32 -1.21 3.83 27.30
C MET A 32 0.27 4.15 27.10
N PHE A 33 0.62 4.53 25.87
CA PHE A 33 1.87 5.21 25.53
C PHE A 33 1.59 6.61 24.98
N THR A 34 2.42 7.58 25.34
CA THR A 34 2.46 8.92 24.74
C THR A 34 3.85 9.19 24.19
N ASP A 35 3.99 10.00 23.13
CA ASP A 35 5.30 10.40 22.57
C ASP A 35 5.23 11.82 21.95
N ILE A 36 6.35 12.57 21.94
CA ILE A 36 6.38 13.96 21.43
C ILE A 36 6.82 13.96 19.95
N LYS A 37 5.93 14.40 19.05
CA LYS A 37 6.28 14.46 17.62
C LYS A 37 7.34 15.54 17.36
N GLY A 38 8.46 15.14 16.76
CA GLY A 38 9.52 16.05 16.33
C GLY A 38 10.56 16.40 17.39
N SER A 39 10.58 15.68 18.52
CA SER A 39 11.49 15.96 19.63
C SER A 39 12.96 15.94 19.25
N CYS A 40 13.44 14.92 18.51
CA CYS A 40 14.83 14.86 18.04
C CYS A 40 15.25 16.14 17.29
N SER A 41 14.44 16.60 16.33
CA SER A 41 14.72 17.83 15.57
C SER A 41 14.65 19.10 16.44
N PHE A 42 13.84 19.08 17.51
CA PHE A 42 13.83 20.17 18.50
C PHE A 42 15.12 20.19 19.34
N PHE A 43 15.63 19.03 19.75
CA PHE A 43 16.94 18.91 20.42
C PHE A 43 18.09 19.38 19.52
N GLU A 44 18.08 19.03 18.23
CA GLU A 44 19.09 19.45 17.25
C GLU A 44 19.10 20.98 17.03
N ASN A 45 17.92 21.59 16.93
CA ASN A 45 17.79 23.03 16.61
C ASN A 45 17.93 23.97 17.82
N PHE A 46 17.48 23.55 19.01
CA PHE A 46 17.42 24.40 20.21
C PHE A 46 18.33 23.93 21.37
N GLY A 47 18.98 22.78 21.24
CA GLY A 47 19.93 22.22 22.20
C GLY A 47 19.30 21.59 23.44
N ASP A 48 20.12 20.83 24.18
CA ASP A 48 19.69 19.98 25.29
C ASP A 48 18.89 20.70 26.38
N ILE A 49 19.22 21.96 26.68
CA ILE A 49 18.55 22.73 27.74
C ILE A 49 17.09 23.03 27.37
N GLU A 50 16.82 23.48 26.14
CA GLU A 50 15.45 23.73 25.70
C GLU A 50 14.70 22.42 25.44
N GLY A 51 15.36 21.39 24.88
CA GLY A 51 14.77 20.06 24.73
C GLY A 51 14.35 19.46 26.08
N ARG A 52 15.18 19.58 27.13
CA ARG A 52 14.82 19.18 28.50
C ARG A 52 13.65 19.99 29.06
N LYS A 53 13.55 21.30 28.77
CA LYS A 53 12.38 22.11 29.15
C LYS A 53 11.11 21.68 28.40
N MET A 54 11.21 21.30 27.13
CA MET A 54 10.08 20.77 26.36
C MET A 54 9.55 19.47 26.96
N VAL A 55 10.44 18.52 27.30
CA VAL A 55 10.07 17.25 27.98
C VAL A 55 9.50 17.51 29.39
N GLN A 56 10.03 18.51 30.11
CA GLN A 56 9.46 18.90 31.40
C GLN A 56 8.03 19.44 31.26
N ARG A 57 7.77 20.36 30.31
CA ARG A 57 6.42 20.89 30.02
C ARG A 57 5.43 19.77 29.64
N HIS A 58 5.89 18.79 28.86
CA HIS A 58 5.11 17.58 28.54
C HIS A 58 4.71 16.80 29.80
N ASN A 59 5.67 16.44 30.64
CA ASN A 59 5.41 15.70 31.87
C ASN A 59 4.52 16.47 32.86
N ASP A 60 4.78 17.78 33.04
CA ASP A 60 4.01 18.66 33.92
C ASP A 60 2.55 18.80 33.47
N ALA A 61 2.29 18.77 32.16
CA ALA A 61 0.94 18.77 31.60
C ALA A 61 0.24 17.41 31.72
N LEU A 62 0.94 16.29 31.47
CA LEU A 62 0.30 14.98 31.33
C LEU A 62 0.20 14.19 32.65
N PHE A 63 1.19 14.26 33.54
CA PHE A 63 1.17 13.50 34.81
C PHE A 63 -0.04 13.79 35.70
N PRO A 64 -0.48 15.05 35.90
CA PRO A 64 -1.68 15.33 36.70
C PRO A 64 -2.95 14.71 36.11
N VAL A 65 -3.06 14.68 34.77
CA VAL A 65 -4.22 14.11 34.07
C VAL A 65 -4.27 12.59 34.25
N ILE A 66 -3.14 11.88 34.10
CA ILE A 66 -3.05 10.43 34.34
C ILE A 66 -3.56 10.08 35.74
N LEU A 67 -3.03 10.78 36.75
CA LEU A 67 -3.36 10.52 38.16
C LEU A 67 -4.81 10.89 38.49
N LYS A 68 -5.34 11.98 37.92
CA LYS A 68 -6.75 12.40 38.07
C LYS A 68 -7.73 11.32 37.60
N HIS A 69 -7.44 10.67 36.47
CA HIS A 69 -8.24 9.55 35.94
C HIS A 69 -7.91 8.20 36.58
N GLY A 70 -7.11 8.17 37.65
CA GLY A 70 -6.75 6.95 38.37
C GLY A 70 -5.79 6.03 37.62
N GLY A 71 -5.05 6.56 36.65
CA GLY A 71 -3.96 5.85 35.98
C GLY A 71 -2.70 5.80 36.84
N ASN A 72 -1.93 4.73 36.69
CA ASN A 72 -0.62 4.54 37.31
C ASN A 72 0.48 4.75 36.27
N ILE A 73 1.34 5.75 36.48
CA ILE A 73 2.54 5.97 35.66
C ILE A 73 3.54 4.86 35.99
N VAL A 74 3.90 4.06 34.98
CA VAL A 74 4.85 2.93 35.15
C VAL A 74 6.27 3.45 35.05
N LYS A 75 6.59 4.14 33.94
CA LYS A 75 7.92 4.71 33.65
C LYS A 75 7.87 5.72 32.51
N THR A 76 8.89 6.55 32.41
CA THR A 76 9.18 7.41 31.26
C THR A 76 10.36 6.83 30.45
N ILE A 77 10.27 6.85 29.13
CA ILE A 77 11.30 6.35 28.21
C ILE A 77 11.69 7.50 27.29
N GLY A 78 12.71 8.29 27.69
CA GLY A 78 13.02 9.55 27.03
C GLY A 78 11.90 10.58 27.26
N ASP A 79 11.29 11.02 26.17
CA ASP A 79 10.11 11.88 26.10
C ASP A 79 8.77 11.12 26.08
N ALA A 80 8.80 9.79 25.98
CA ALA A 80 7.61 8.96 26.02
C ALA A 80 7.18 8.62 27.46
N ILE A 81 5.86 8.54 27.71
CA ILE A 81 5.28 8.13 29.00
C ILE A 81 4.57 6.78 28.80
N MET A 82 4.83 5.82 29.70
CA MET A 82 4.07 4.57 29.80
C MET A 82 3.18 4.63 31.05
N ALA A 83 1.86 4.55 30.85
CA ALA A 83 0.86 4.55 31.91
C ALA A 83 -0.08 3.35 31.81
N THR A 84 -0.69 2.98 32.93
CA THR A 84 -1.63 1.86 33.03
C THR A 84 -2.91 2.25 33.74
N PHE A 85 -4.03 1.69 33.31
CA PHE A 85 -5.36 1.97 33.85
C PHE A 85 -6.12 0.66 34.04
N ASP A 86 -6.88 0.57 35.14
CA ASP A 86 -7.77 -0.56 35.41
C ASP A 86 -9.08 -0.50 34.58
N SER A 87 -9.31 0.58 33.81
CA SER A 87 -10.44 0.74 32.90
C SER A 87 -9.99 1.38 31.57
N PRO A 88 -10.37 0.79 30.41
CA PRO A 88 -10.12 1.40 29.09
C PRO A 88 -10.81 2.76 28.90
N GLU A 89 -12.00 2.94 29.49
CA GLU A 89 -12.74 4.21 29.41
C GLU A 89 -11.98 5.34 30.09
N LYS A 90 -11.45 5.10 31.30
CA LYS A 90 -10.61 6.07 32.02
C LYS A 90 -9.31 6.40 31.28
N ALA A 91 -8.71 5.41 30.61
CA ALA A 91 -7.55 5.66 29.76
C ALA A 91 -7.90 6.61 28.59
N VAL A 92 -9.03 6.39 27.92
CA VAL A 92 -9.47 7.25 26.81
C VAL A 92 -9.83 8.66 27.27
N LEU A 93 -10.61 8.81 28.34
CA LEU A 93 -10.93 10.12 28.92
C LEU A 93 -9.65 10.87 29.37
N SER A 94 -8.70 10.16 29.98
CA SER A 94 -7.38 10.72 30.30
C SER A 94 -6.67 11.22 29.04
N ALA A 95 -6.65 10.47 27.95
CA ALA A 95 -6.01 10.89 26.70
C ALA A 95 -6.69 12.10 26.05
N MET A 96 -8.02 12.19 26.12
CA MET A 96 -8.78 13.36 25.64
C MET A 96 -8.41 14.61 26.43
N GLU A 97 -8.39 14.52 27.77
CA GLU A 97 -8.01 15.65 28.64
C GLU A 97 -6.53 16.03 28.49
N MET A 98 -5.62 15.07 28.25
CA MET A 98 -4.21 15.35 27.92
C MET A 98 -4.07 16.25 26.69
N GLN A 99 -4.77 15.91 25.61
CA GLN A 99 -4.69 16.68 24.37
C GLN A 99 -5.28 18.10 24.55
N GLN A 100 -6.37 18.24 25.31
CA GLN A 100 -6.95 19.54 25.67
C GLN A 100 -6.02 20.38 26.57
N ALA A 101 -5.33 19.75 27.51
CA ALA A 101 -4.34 20.41 28.38
C ALA A 101 -3.12 20.92 27.59
N LEU A 102 -2.62 20.11 26.65
CA LEU A 102 -1.55 20.50 25.72
C LEU A 102 -1.99 21.60 24.76
N GLU A 103 -3.20 21.54 24.20
CA GLU A 103 -3.76 22.60 23.36
C GLU A 103 -3.82 23.93 24.10
N SER A 104 -4.30 23.91 25.35
CA SER A 104 -4.35 25.08 26.23
C SER A 104 -2.95 25.64 26.54
N HIS A 105 -1.96 24.78 26.75
CA HIS A 105 -0.55 25.19 26.93
C HIS A 105 0.07 25.76 25.65
N ASN A 106 -0.25 25.17 24.50
CA ASN A 106 0.29 25.57 23.20
C ASN A 106 -0.29 26.90 22.69
N ALA A 107 -1.47 27.32 23.18
CA ALA A 107 -2.11 28.56 22.78
C ALA A 107 -1.27 29.83 23.07
N VAL A 108 -0.35 29.77 24.03
CA VAL A 108 0.54 30.89 24.42
C VAL A 108 1.99 30.72 23.94
N LEU A 109 2.27 29.72 23.11
CA LEU A 109 3.61 29.40 22.62
C LEU A 109 3.74 29.69 21.11
N GLU A 110 4.92 30.13 20.71
CA GLU A 110 5.33 30.21 19.30
C GLU A 110 5.27 28.82 18.65
N GLU A 111 4.96 28.75 17.36
CA GLU A 111 4.66 27.48 16.65
C GLU A 111 5.77 26.43 16.81
N GLU A 112 7.03 26.88 16.72
CA GLU A 112 8.24 26.07 16.86
C GLU A 112 8.42 25.45 18.26
N LYS A 113 7.74 25.98 19.28
CA LYS A 113 7.84 25.58 20.70
C LYS A 113 6.60 24.81 21.19
N LYS A 114 5.61 24.55 20.33
CA LYS A 114 4.38 23.84 20.68
C LYS A 114 4.64 22.34 20.86
N VAL A 115 4.24 21.81 22.02
CA VAL A 115 4.38 20.40 22.37
C VAL A 115 3.20 19.63 21.78
N ARG A 116 3.43 18.86 20.72
CA ARG A 116 2.40 18.03 20.08
C ARG A 116 2.66 16.55 20.38
N VAL A 117 1.65 15.86 20.91
CA VAL A 117 1.80 14.49 21.42
C VAL A 117 0.92 13.54 20.63
N ARG A 118 1.44 12.35 20.35
CA ARG A 118 0.68 11.21 19.83
C ARG A 118 0.42 10.22 20.96
N ILE A 119 -0.78 9.63 21.00
CA ILE A 119 -1.21 8.74 22.09
C ILE A 119 -1.72 7.41 21.52
N GLY A 120 -1.26 6.30 22.10
CA GLY A 120 -1.68 4.94 21.76
C GLY A 120 -2.18 4.17 22.96
N ILE A 121 -3.35 3.53 22.83
CA ILE A 121 -3.99 2.79 23.92
C ILE A 121 -4.35 1.37 23.46
N ASN A 122 -4.04 0.36 24.28
CA ASN A 122 -4.53 -1.01 24.08
C ASN A 122 -5.00 -1.61 25.41
N HIS A 123 -5.94 -2.56 25.34
CA HIS A 123 -6.46 -3.30 26.49
C HIS A 123 -6.33 -4.81 26.26
N GLY A 124 -6.03 -5.53 27.33
CA GLY A 124 -6.06 -6.99 27.39
C GLY A 124 -5.04 -7.55 28.37
N LYS A 125 -4.81 -8.86 28.27
CA LYS A 125 -3.92 -9.62 29.15
C LYS A 125 -2.46 -9.16 29.06
N ALA A 126 -1.87 -8.87 30.21
CA ALA A 126 -0.45 -8.60 30.39
C ALA A 126 0.07 -9.29 31.66
N LEU A 127 1.37 -9.56 31.70
CA LEU A 127 2.05 -9.98 32.92
C LEU A 127 2.36 -8.74 33.75
N ARG A 128 1.74 -8.62 34.93
CA ARG A 128 1.96 -7.51 35.86
C ARG A 128 2.84 -7.96 37.02
N GLU A 129 4.03 -7.39 37.08
CA GLU A 129 4.93 -7.46 38.24
C GLU A 129 4.63 -6.27 39.17
N GLU A 130 5.30 -6.16 40.33
CA GLU A 130 4.92 -5.16 41.34
C GLU A 130 5.05 -3.70 40.85
N LYS A 131 5.99 -3.44 39.93
CA LYS A 131 6.32 -2.09 39.44
C LYS A 131 6.46 -1.97 37.90
N ASP A 132 6.21 -3.05 37.14
CA ASP A 132 6.29 -3.03 35.67
C ASP A 132 5.25 -3.97 35.03
N VAL A 133 5.02 -3.80 33.72
CA VAL A 133 4.03 -4.56 32.93
C VAL A 133 4.64 -5.00 31.61
N TYR A 134 4.46 -6.28 31.27
CA TYR A 134 5.06 -6.92 30.09
C TYR A 134 4.03 -7.74 29.28
N GLY A 135 4.38 -8.03 28.03
CA GLY A 135 3.61 -8.91 27.13
C GLY A 135 2.95 -8.19 25.95
N ASP A 136 2.16 -8.94 25.18
CA ASP A 136 1.63 -8.48 23.89
C ASP A 136 0.70 -7.28 23.99
N CYS A 137 0.02 -7.09 25.13
CA CYS A 137 -0.80 -5.90 25.37
C CYS A 137 0.05 -4.61 25.33
N VAL A 138 1.26 -4.64 25.91
CA VAL A 138 2.21 -3.51 25.94
C VAL A 138 2.80 -3.27 24.55
N ASN A 139 3.21 -4.35 23.87
CA ASN A 139 3.71 -4.30 22.49
C ASN A 139 2.70 -3.69 21.52
N LEU A 140 1.41 -3.97 21.71
CA LEU A 140 0.34 -3.43 20.89
C LEU A 140 0.03 -1.96 21.22
N ALA A 141 0.05 -1.57 22.50
CA ALA A 141 -0.13 -0.16 22.90
C ALA A 141 0.95 0.77 22.29
N SER A 142 2.24 0.40 22.35
CA SER A 142 3.30 1.18 21.69
C SER A 142 3.20 1.18 20.16
N ARG A 143 2.56 0.16 19.56
CA ARG A 143 2.27 0.18 18.11
C ARG A 143 1.14 1.16 17.77
N MET A 144 0.09 1.25 18.60
CA MET A 144 -0.96 2.28 18.42
C MET A 144 -0.36 3.69 18.52
N GLU A 145 0.55 3.91 19.47
CA GLU A 145 1.22 5.20 19.65
C GLU A 145 2.05 5.58 18.41
N LYS A 146 2.87 4.66 17.89
CA LYS A 146 3.69 4.91 16.70
C LYS A 146 2.90 5.11 15.41
N LEU A 147 1.64 4.68 15.38
CA LEU A 147 0.72 4.87 14.25
C LEU A 147 -0.07 6.18 14.35
N ALA A 148 -0.19 6.76 15.53
CA ALA A 148 -0.92 8.00 15.76
C ALA A 148 -0.10 9.21 15.29
N ASP A 149 -0.75 10.20 14.66
CA ASP A 149 -0.10 11.47 14.36
C ASP A 149 -0.16 12.47 15.55
N ALA A 150 0.50 13.61 15.42
CA ALA A 150 0.52 14.69 16.41
C ALA A 150 -0.89 15.22 16.71
N GLY A 151 -1.29 15.12 17.97
CA GLY A 151 -2.63 15.47 18.42
C GLY A 151 -3.64 14.35 18.23
N GLU A 152 -3.25 13.14 17.83
CA GLU A 152 -4.15 11.99 17.71
C GLU A 152 -4.07 11.04 18.91
N ILE A 153 -5.17 10.31 19.09
CA ILE A 153 -5.32 9.24 20.08
C ILE A 153 -5.81 8.02 19.30
N LEU A 154 -4.96 7.00 19.14
CA LEU A 154 -5.34 5.72 18.54
C LEU A 154 -5.54 4.64 19.60
N VAL A 155 -6.60 3.86 19.42
CA VAL A 155 -7.01 2.79 20.33
C VAL A 155 -7.24 1.51 19.56
N SER A 156 -6.94 0.36 20.17
CA SER A 156 -7.21 -0.94 19.55
C SER A 156 -8.68 -1.37 19.66
N GLY A 157 -9.10 -2.36 18.85
CA GLY A 157 -10.42 -3.00 18.92
C GLY A 157 -10.93 -3.30 20.34
N PRO A 158 -10.17 -3.99 21.21
CA PRO A 158 -10.58 -4.24 22.60
C PRO A 158 -10.87 -2.99 23.44
N VAL A 159 -10.20 -1.86 23.15
CA VAL A 159 -10.52 -0.57 23.79
C VAL A 159 -11.79 0.02 23.18
N TYR A 160 -11.89 0.04 21.85
CA TYR A 160 -13.08 0.49 21.13
C TYR A 160 -14.35 -0.26 21.59
N ASP A 161 -14.32 -1.59 21.66
CA ASP A 161 -15.44 -2.41 22.09
C ASP A 161 -15.90 -2.10 23.52
N SER A 162 -14.96 -1.66 24.37
CA SER A 162 -15.21 -1.24 25.76
C SER A 162 -15.84 0.15 25.84
N VAL A 163 -15.48 1.09 24.95
CA VAL A 163 -15.91 2.50 25.02
C VAL A 163 -17.01 2.90 24.04
N ARG A 164 -17.30 2.10 23.01
CA ARG A 164 -18.28 2.41 21.93
C ARG A 164 -19.74 2.63 22.38
N ARG A 165 -20.04 2.43 23.66
CA ARG A 165 -21.35 2.67 24.28
C ARG A 165 -21.37 3.91 25.20
N SER A 166 -20.23 4.56 25.40
CA SER A 166 -20.11 5.78 26.20
C SER A 166 -20.60 6.97 25.37
N GLU A 167 -21.45 7.82 25.95
CA GLU A 167 -21.98 9.02 25.27
C GLU A 167 -20.91 10.12 25.12
N GLU A 168 -19.85 10.08 25.95
CA GLU A 168 -18.76 11.06 25.96
C GLU A 168 -17.62 10.73 24.99
N ILE A 169 -17.50 9.48 24.53
CA ILE A 169 -16.34 8.98 23.77
C ILE A 169 -16.73 8.61 22.35
N ILE A 170 -16.36 9.46 21.39
CA ILE A 170 -16.59 9.20 19.96
C ILE A 170 -15.33 8.58 19.34
N CYS A 171 -15.44 7.32 18.93
CA CYS A 171 -14.41 6.62 18.16
C CYS A 171 -14.77 6.54 16.67
N ARG A 172 -13.74 6.55 15.82
CA ARG A 172 -13.82 6.35 14.37
C ARG A 172 -12.83 5.29 13.95
N PHE A 173 -13.19 4.36 13.07
CA PHE A 173 -12.22 3.42 12.51
C PHE A 173 -11.12 4.19 11.75
N HIS A 174 -9.87 3.80 11.96
CA HIS A 174 -8.68 4.46 11.42
C HIS A 174 -7.94 3.56 10.44
N SER A 175 -7.59 2.34 10.87
CA SER A 175 -6.88 1.37 10.03
C SER A 175 -6.96 -0.04 10.60
N ARG A 176 -6.65 -1.04 9.77
CA ARG A 176 -6.50 -2.45 10.17
C ARG A 176 -5.04 -2.86 10.00
N ILE A 177 -4.38 -3.28 11.08
CA ILE A 177 -2.93 -3.54 11.09
C ILE A 177 -2.60 -5.01 11.31
N ASN A 178 -1.66 -5.53 10.53
CA ASN A 178 -1.12 -6.87 10.73
C ASN A 178 -0.05 -6.84 11.84
N VAL A 179 -0.41 -7.34 13.02
CA VAL A 179 0.50 -7.41 14.17
C VAL A 179 1.29 -8.72 14.12
N LYS A 180 2.61 -8.65 14.00
CA LYS A 180 3.50 -9.82 14.05
C LYS A 180 3.20 -10.65 15.32
N GLY A 181 2.69 -11.87 15.12
CA GLY A 181 2.31 -12.80 16.19
C GLY A 181 0.80 -13.03 16.36
N LYS A 182 -0.07 -12.20 15.77
CA LYS A 182 -1.52 -12.43 15.74
C LYS A 182 -1.95 -13.06 14.41
N LYS A 183 -2.95 -13.96 14.47
CA LYS A 183 -3.55 -14.61 13.30
C LYS A 183 -4.42 -13.62 12.52
N ASP A 184 -5.24 -12.87 13.25
CA ASP A 184 -6.16 -11.89 12.69
C ASP A 184 -5.56 -10.47 12.72
N PRO A 185 -5.83 -9.63 11.71
CA PRO A 185 -5.47 -8.22 11.74
C PRO A 185 -6.17 -7.51 12.90
N VAL A 186 -5.50 -6.53 13.51
CA VAL A 186 -6.07 -5.73 14.61
C VAL A 186 -6.66 -4.44 14.06
N ASP A 187 -7.91 -4.18 14.39
CA ASP A 187 -8.56 -2.90 14.10
C ASP A 187 -8.09 -1.80 15.05
N CYS A 188 -7.81 -0.63 14.46
CA CYS A 188 -7.37 0.59 15.11
C CYS A 188 -8.45 1.66 14.91
N TYR A 189 -8.74 2.41 15.97
CA TYR A 189 -9.76 3.46 15.99
C TYR A 189 -9.15 4.75 16.52
N ARG A 190 -9.49 5.89 15.90
CA ARG A 190 -9.14 7.23 16.40
C ARG A 190 -10.23 7.75 17.32
N VAL A 191 -9.84 8.31 18.47
CA VAL A 191 -10.76 9.01 19.38
C VAL A 191 -10.86 10.48 18.97
N VAL A 192 -12.09 10.98 18.85
CA VAL A 192 -12.39 12.38 18.55
C VAL A 192 -12.49 13.16 19.86
N TRP A 193 -11.53 14.07 20.10
CA TRP A 193 -11.43 14.86 21.35
C TRP A 193 -11.61 16.37 21.16
N ARG A 194 -11.64 16.83 19.91
CA ARG A 194 -12.07 18.19 19.53
C ARG A 194 -13.49 18.13 18.95
N PRO A 195 -14.36 19.12 19.21
CA PRO A 195 -15.56 19.28 18.40
C PRO A 195 -15.14 19.59 16.96
N GLU A 196 -15.53 18.73 16.02
CA GLU A 196 -15.44 19.01 14.59
C GLU A 196 -16.23 20.31 14.34
N THR A 197 -15.59 21.35 13.79
CA THR A 197 -16.29 22.61 13.50
C THR A 197 -17.39 22.32 12.49
N GLU A 198 -18.65 22.43 12.93
CA GLU A 198 -19.79 22.21 12.05
C GLU A 198 -19.67 23.11 10.81
N PRO A 199 -19.78 22.57 9.58
CA PRO A 199 -20.02 23.42 8.42
C PRO A 199 -21.32 24.21 8.66
N PRO A 200 -21.41 25.47 8.18
CA PRO A 200 -22.42 26.41 8.62
C PRO A 200 -23.84 25.84 8.55
N ALA A 201 -24.59 26.09 9.62
CA ALA A 201 -25.86 25.43 9.93
C ALA A 201 -26.77 25.28 8.71
N ARG A 202 -27.29 24.05 8.53
CA ARG A 202 -28.19 23.63 7.45
C ARG A 202 -29.27 24.67 7.15
N THR A 203 -29.07 25.49 6.14
CA THR A 203 -30.19 25.99 5.34
C THR A 203 -30.95 24.78 4.84
N ARG A 204 -32.27 24.75 5.06
CA ARG A 204 -33.17 23.76 4.43
C ARG A 204 -33.31 24.08 2.93
N SER A 205 -32.24 23.89 2.18
CA SER A 205 -32.21 24.01 0.72
C SER A 205 -32.10 22.63 0.10
N ALA A 206 -33.24 22.10 -0.35
CA ALA A 206 -33.44 20.89 -1.16
C ALA A 206 -32.81 19.58 -0.63
N LYS A 207 -33.54 18.48 -0.84
CA LYS A 207 -32.99 17.13 -0.74
C LYS A 207 -31.67 17.08 -1.52
N ALA A 208 -30.57 16.72 -0.87
CA ALA A 208 -29.41 16.23 -1.59
C ALA A 208 -29.92 15.06 -2.43
N GLY A 209 -29.91 15.24 -3.76
CA GLY A 209 -30.45 14.24 -4.65
C GLY A 209 -29.69 12.94 -4.42
N ARG A 210 -30.45 11.85 -4.25
CA ARG A 210 -30.01 10.54 -4.77
C ARG A 210 -29.40 10.84 -6.14
N ALA A 211 -28.15 10.45 -6.40
CA ALA A 211 -27.63 10.55 -7.77
C ALA A 211 -28.67 9.88 -8.66
N PRO A 212 -29.24 10.58 -9.66
CA PRO A 212 -30.31 9.97 -10.42
C PRO A 212 -29.74 8.72 -11.09
N ARG A 213 -30.32 7.55 -10.79
CA ARG A 213 -30.37 6.44 -11.75
C ARG A 213 -31.23 6.95 -12.91
N GLU A 214 -30.63 7.80 -13.72
CA GLU A 214 -31.24 8.45 -14.87
C GLU A 214 -31.31 7.40 -15.97
N GLU A 215 -32.53 7.03 -16.39
CA GLU A 215 -32.86 5.79 -17.12
C GLU A 215 -32.31 5.69 -18.56
N ASN A 216 -31.28 6.47 -18.92
CA ASN A 216 -30.58 6.43 -20.19
C ASN A 216 -29.13 5.94 -20.01
N ASP A 217 -28.98 4.65 -19.73
CA ASP A 217 -27.72 3.89 -19.86
C ASP A 217 -27.28 3.71 -21.34
N SER A 218 -27.67 4.64 -22.24
CA SER A 218 -27.26 4.57 -23.64
C SER A 218 -25.87 5.20 -23.84
N ILE A 219 -24.99 4.41 -24.45
CA ILE A 219 -23.64 4.81 -24.84
C ILE A 219 -23.57 4.92 -26.35
N PHE A 220 -23.09 6.05 -26.86
CA PHE A 220 -22.75 6.18 -28.28
C PHE A 220 -21.35 5.63 -28.50
N ILE A 221 -21.23 4.62 -29.35
CA ILE A 221 -19.95 4.04 -29.74
C ILE A 221 -19.58 4.59 -31.12
N LEU A 222 -18.43 5.25 -31.18
CA LEU A 222 -17.79 5.67 -32.43
C LEU A 222 -16.58 4.76 -32.67
N GLU A 223 -16.68 3.87 -33.66
CA GLU A 223 -15.58 3.00 -34.06
C GLU A 223 -14.88 3.60 -35.28
N ALA A 224 -13.56 3.86 -35.19
CA ALA A 224 -12.78 4.40 -36.30
C ALA A 224 -11.50 3.57 -36.53
N SER A 225 -11.28 3.18 -37.77
CA SER A 225 -10.18 2.30 -38.19
C SER A 225 -9.50 2.82 -39.45
N ARG A 226 -8.18 2.66 -39.55
CA ARG A 226 -7.42 3.15 -40.71
C ARG A 226 -7.53 2.15 -41.87
N THR A 227 -7.74 2.66 -43.08
CA THR A 227 -7.72 1.86 -44.32
C THR A 227 -6.75 2.45 -45.34
N THR A 228 -6.57 1.78 -46.48
CA THR A 228 -5.75 2.30 -47.59
C THR A 228 -6.33 3.57 -48.23
N ASP A 229 -7.66 3.74 -48.15
CA ASP A 229 -8.41 4.74 -48.90
C ASP A 229 -9.00 5.85 -47.99
N GLY A 230 -8.54 5.93 -46.75
CA GLY A 230 -8.99 6.87 -45.73
C GLY A 230 -9.36 6.21 -44.39
N ILE A 231 -10.35 6.77 -43.68
CA ILE A 231 -10.79 6.28 -42.37
C ILE A 231 -12.13 5.57 -42.51
N LYS A 232 -12.20 4.31 -42.08
CA LYS A 232 -13.43 3.53 -41.97
C LYS A 232 -14.03 3.76 -40.59
N ILE A 233 -15.24 4.33 -40.56
CA ILE A 233 -15.90 4.81 -39.36
C ILE A 233 -17.33 4.26 -39.21
N SER A 234 -17.79 4.08 -37.98
CA SER A 234 -19.18 3.69 -37.66
C SER A 234 -19.64 4.38 -36.38
N GLY A 235 -20.87 4.89 -36.38
CA GLY A 235 -21.54 5.42 -35.20
C GLY A 235 -22.79 4.59 -34.87
N SER A 236 -22.85 4.04 -33.65
CA SER A 236 -23.98 3.24 -33.16
C SER A 236 -24.25 3.52 -31.68
N GLU A 237 -25.52 3.68 -31.33
CA GLU A 237 -25.96 3.77 -29.93
C GLU A 237 -26.29 2.37 -29.40
N GLN A 238 -25.80 2.06 -28.19
CA GLN A 238 -26.03 0.81 -27.46
C GLN A 238 -26.68 1.15 -26.13
N GLY A 239 -27.83 0.54 -25.82
CA GLY A 239 -28.50 0.68 -24.53
C GLY A 239 -28.50 -0.63 -23.75
N SER A 240 -28.76 -0.54 -22.44
CA SER A 240 -28.92 -1.70 -21.56
C SER A 240 -30.04 -2.64 -22.07
N GLY A 241 -29.66 -3.86 -22.47
CA GLY A 241 -30.61 -4.93 -22.79
C GLY A 241 -31.18 -5.01 -24.21
N LYS A 242 -30.58 -4.34 -25.22
CA LYS A 242 -30.96 -4.54 -26.64
C LYS A 242 -29.86 -5.19 -27.47
N GLU A 243 -30.26 -6.16 -28.29
CA GLU A 243 -29.38 -6.87 -29.23
C GLU A 243 -28.73 -5.93 -30.24
N ALA A 244 -27.61 -6.39 -30.82
CA ALA A 244 -26.69 -5.57 -31.60
C ALA A 244 -27.36 -4.77 -32.73
N THR A 245 -27.37 -3.44 -32.57
CA THR A 245 -27.63 -2.50 -33.67
C THR A 245 -26.65 -2.79 -34.82
N ILE A 246 -27.17 -3.05 -36.02
CA ILE A 246 -26.36 -3.40 -37.20
C ILE A 246 -25.31 -2.32 -37.44
N ARG A 247 -24.04 -2.66 -37.25
CA ARG A 247 -22.91 -1.74 -37.43
C ARG A 247 -22.73 -1.44 -38.91
N ARG A 248 -23.16 -0.24 -39.31
CA ARG A 248 -22.94 0.29 -40.66
C ARG A 248 -21.61 1.03 -40.67
N TYR A 249 -20.58 0.38 -41.22
CA TYR A 249 -19.29 1.02 -41.48
C TYR A 249 -19.35 1.80 -42.79
N GLU A 250 -18.79 3.00 -42.77
CA GLU A 250 -18.71 3.92 -43.90
C GLU A 250 -17.27 4.42 -44.01
N THR A 251 -16.75 4.66 -45.22
CA THR A 251 -15.37 5.14 -45.40
C THR A 251 -15.37 6.63 -45.72
N SER A 252 -14.76 7.44 -44.87
CA SER A 252 -14.42 8.82 -45.22
C SER A 252 -13.11 8.84 -46.01
N ARG A 253 -13.15 9.44 -47.20
CA ARG A 253 -11.99 9.60 -48.10
C ARG A 253 -11.27 10.89 -47.75
N VAL A 254 -10.43 10.83 -46.72
CA VAL A 254 -9.67 11.99 -46.22
C VAL A 254 -8.22 11.90 -46.67
N SER A 255 -7.62 13.05 -46.98
CA SER A 255 -6.18 13.17 -47.13
C SER A 255 -5.50 13.08 -45.76
N GLU A 256 -4.66 12.07 -45.55
CA GLU A 256 -3.86 11.88 -44.33
C GLU A 256 -3.10 13.16 -43.95
N LYS A 257 -2.51 13.82 -44.95
CA LYS A 257 -1.84 15.12 -44.81
C LYS A 257 -2.76 16.24 -44.27
N SER A 258 -4.04 16.26 -44.62
CA SER A 258 -5.00 17.28 -44.13
C SER A 258 -5.27 17.10 -42.64
N ILE A 259 -5.41 15.84 -42.20
CA ILE A 259 -5.60 15.50 -40.79
C ILE A 259 -4.35 15.89 -40.00
N GLU A 260 -3.16 15.54 -40.50
CA GLU A 260 -1.88 15.89 -39.87
C GLU A 260 -1.69 17.41 -39.74
N GLU A 261 -1.92 18.18 -40.81
CA GLU A 261 -1.81 19.65 -40.81
C GLU A 261 -2.81 20.28 -39.83
N ASN A 262 -4.09 19.85 -39.85
CA ASN A 262 -5.10 20.34 -38.92
C ASN A 262 -4.79 19.96 -37.45
N CYS A 263 -4.28 18.75 -37.17
CA CYS A 263 -3.90 18.32 -35.82
C CYS A 263 -2.67 19.07 -35.30
N ALA A 264 -1.69 19.35 -36.16
CA ALA A 264 -0.52 20.14 -35.81
C ALA A 264 -0.90 21.60 -35.49
N GLU A 265 -1.75 22.23 -36.31
CA GLU A 265 -2.25 23.59 -36.09
C GLU A 265 -3.05 23.69 -34.78
N VAL A 266 -3.91 22.70 -34.48
CA VAL A 266 -4.59 22.58 -33.17
C VAL A 266 -3.60 22.64 -32.02
N VAL A 267 -2.58 21.77 -32.04
CA VAL A 267 -1.58 21.70 -30.96
C VAL A 267 -0.79 23.00 -30.86
N GLU A 268 -0.51 23.67 -31.98
CA GLU A 268 0.12 24.98 -31.96
C GLU A 268 -0.78 26.05 -31.34
N GLN A 269 -2.08 26.14 -31.69
CA GLN A 269 -2.99 27.12 -31.10
C GLN A 269 -3.12 26.92 -29.57
N LEU A 270 -3.19 25.66 -29.13
CA LEU A 270 -3.24 25.30 -27.71
C LEU A 270 -1.96 25.75 -26.99
N ASN A 271 -0.78 25.43 -27.52
CA ASN A 271 0.51 25.86 -26.95
C ASN A 271 0.72 27.39 -26.99
N ARG A 272 0.18 28.09 -27.99
CA ARG A 272 0.21 29.56 -28.07
C ARG A 272 -0.60 30.23 -26.97
N SER A 273 -1.70 29.61 -26.50
CA SER A 273 -2.53 30.15 -25.41
C SER A 273 -1.75 30.24 -24.08
N ILE A 274 -0.99 29.19 -23.76
CA ILE A 274 -0.19 29.04 -22.53
C ILE A 274 0.88 30.14 -22.44
N LYS A 275 1.60 30.39 -23.54
CA LYS A 275 2.77 31.29 -23.57
C LYS A 275 2.46 32.78 -23.47
N ARG A 276 1.20 33.21 -23.68
CA ARG A 276 0.84 34.64 -23.72
C ARG A 276 0.09 35.15 -22.49
N GLY A 277 -0.29 34.28 -21.54
CA GLY A 277 -0.88 34.66 -20.24
C GLY A 277 -2.24 35.40 -20.30
N LYS A 278 -2.73 35.71 -21.50
CA LYS A 278 -4.09 36.18 -21.79
C LYS A 278 -4.56 35.49 -23.06
N THR A 279 -5.55 34.65 -22.92
CA THR A 279 -6.30 34.10 -24.03
C THR A 279 -7.11 35.18 -24.73
N SER A 280 -7.36 34.99 -26.01
CA SER A 280 -8.29 35.80 -26.78
C SER A 280 -9.36 34.88 -27.38
N LYS A 281 -10.59 35.40 -27.47
CA LYS A 281 -11.72 34.78 -28.18
C LYS A 281 -11.37 34.38 -29.63
N GLU A 282 -10.36 35.00 -30.22
CA GLU A 282 -9.77 34.62 -31.51
C GLU A 282 -9.19 33.19 -31.51
N ILE A 283 -8.49 32.76 -30.45
CA ILE A 283 -7.94 31.41 -30.35
C ILE A 283 -9.07 30.39 -30.24
N LEU A 284 -10.10 30.68 -29.42
CA LEU A 284 -11.28 29.82 -29.30
C LEU A 284 -12.00 29.67 -30.64
N ASN A 285 -12.24 30.78 -31.36
CA ASN A 285 -12.86 30.75 -32.69
C ASN A 285 -12.03 29.92 -33.70
N LYS A 286 -10.69 30.01 -33.66
CA LYS A 286 -9.81 29.16 -34.50
C LYS A 286 -9.89 27.70 -34.11
N LEU A 287 -9.92 27.38 -32.81
CA LEU A 287 -10.04 26.02 -32.31
C LEU A 287 -11.39 25.39 -32.70
N GLN A 288 -12.48 26.17 -32.64
CA GLN A 288 -13.80 25.77 -33.14
C GLN A 288 -13.78 25.50 -34.66
N ALA A 289 -13.14 26.36 -35.46
CA ALA A 289 -13.01 26.16 -36.90
C ALA A 289 -12.17 24.92 -37.26
N LEU A 290 -11.05 24.69 -36.59
CA LEU A 290 -10.21 23.49 -36.78
C LEU A 290 -10.93 22.23 -36.33
N GLY A 291 -11.61 22.27 -35.18
CA GLY A 291 -12.42 21.17 -34.66
C GLY A 291 -13.61 20.83 -35.56
N GLN A 292 -14.20 21.83 -36.23
CA GLN A 292 -15.25 21.66 -37.23
C GLN A 292 -14.68 21.03 -38.51
N ASN A 293 -13.57 21.54 -39.03
CA ASN A 293 -12.90 20.98 -40.21
C ASN A 293 -12.53 19.50 -39.99
N LEU A 294 -11.90 19.16 -38.87
CA LEU A 294 -11.57 17.79 -38.50
C LEU A 294 -12.82 16.92 -38.36
N LEU A 295 -13.90 17.43 -37.76
CA LEU A 295 -15.18 16.70 -37.66
C LEU A 295 -15.80 16.46 -39.04
N ASP A 296 -15.72 17.45 -39.94
CA ASP A 296 -16.30 17.36 -41.27
C ASP A 296 -15.51 16.47 -42.22
N GLU A 297 -14.18 16.45 -42.10
CA GLU A 297 -13.28 15.53 -42.78
C GLU A 297 -13.45 14.09 -42.27
N ILE A 298 -13.34 13.86 -40.96
CA ILE A 298 -13.26 12.50 -40.39
C ILE A 298 -14.63 11.81 -40.36
N LEU A 299 -15.71 12.52 -40.00
CA LEU A 299 -17.03 11.92 -39.83
C LEU A 299 -17.86 12.01 -41.13
N THR A 300 -18.36 10.86 -41.61
CA THR A 300 -19.29 10.83 -42.74
C THR A 300 -20.63 11.52 -42.40
N PRO A 301 -21.39 12.02 -43.40
CA PRO A 301 -22.67 12.71 -43.14
C PRO A 301 -23.67 11.88 -42.32
N SER A 302 -23.77 10.57 -42.54
CA SER A 302 -24.64 9.66 -41.78
C SER A 302 -24.17 9.50 -40.33
N VAL A 303 -22.86 9.44 -40.08
CA VAL A 303 -22.33 9.41 -38.70
C VAL A 303 -22.56 10.76 -38.00
N LYS A 304 -22.35 11.90 -38.68
CA LYS A 304 -22.65 13.23 -38.14
C LYS A 304 -24.14 13.39 -37.80
N GLU A 305 -25.04 12.90 -38.66
CA GLU A 305 -26.49 12.94 -38.41
C GLU A 305 -26.88 12.12 -37.17
N ARG A 306 -26.32 10.92 -37.00
CA ARG A 306 -26.54 10.09 -35.80
C ARG A 306 -25.99 10.75 -34.55
N LEU A 307 -24.77 11.28 -34.61
CA LEU A 307 -24.13 11.99 -33.52
C LEU A 307 -24.88 13.28 -33.15
N ALA A 308 -25.55 13.94 -34.10
CA ALA A 308 -26.41 15.08 -33.82
C ALA A 308 -27.76 14.70 -33.17
N LYS A 309 -28.29 13.49 -33.45
CA LYS A 309 -29.59 13.01 -32.96
C LYS A 309 -29.54 12.26 -31.63
N THR A 310 -28.42 11.60 -31.31
CA THR A 310 -28.28 10.77 -30.09
C THR A 310 -28.52 11.57 -28.81
N GLN A 311 -29.16 10.90 -27.83
CA GLN A 311 -29.35 11.39 -26.46
C GLN A 311 -28.40 10.72 -25.46
N ALA A 312 -27.50 9.85 -25.93
CA ALA A 312 -26.49 9.18 -25.12
C ALA A 312 -25.63 10.17 -24.34
N LYS A 313 -25.45 9.91 -23.05
CA LYS A 313 -24.65 10.74 -22.14
C LYS A 313 -23.15 10.46 -22.29
N HIS A 314 -22.80 9.22 -22.63
CA HIS A 314 -21.43 8.74 -22.78
C HIS A 314 -21.07 8.49 -24.25
N LEU A 315 -19.84 8.81 -24.62
CA LEU A 315 -19.28 8.60 -25.96
C LEU A 315 -18.00 7.77 -25.85
N LEU A 316 -18.05 6.53 -26.31
CA LEU A 316 -16.93 5.61 -26.32
C LEU A 316 -16.28 5.59 -27.71
N LEU A 317 -15.04 6.06 -27.77
CA LEU A 317 -14.21 6.01 -28.97
C LEU A 317 -13.47 4.68 -29.01
N LYS A 318 -13.71 3.85 -30.03
CA LYS A 318 -12.93 2.64 -30.31
C LYS A 318 -12.08 2.89 -31.54
N ILE A 319 -10.78 3.13 -31.33
CA ILE A 319 -9.90 3.66 -32.37
C ILE A 319 -8.71 2.74 -32.61
N ASP A 320 -8.31 2.59 -33.87
CA ASP A 320 -7.00 1.99 -34.19
C ASP A 320 -5.87 2.86 -33.63
N ASP A 321 -4.75 2.20 -33.29
CA ASP A 321 -3.52 2.82 -32.81
C ASP A 321 -3.05 4.03 -33.65
N ALA A 322 -3.09 3.92 -34.98
CA ALA A 322 -2.75 4.99 -35.91
C ALA A 322 -3.58 6.28 -35.75
N LEU A 323 -4.78 6.22 -35.15
CA LEU A 323 -5.72 7.34 -35.02
C LEU A 323 -5.73 7.97 -33.61
N VAL A 324 -4.84 7.53 -32.70
CA VAL A 324 -4.77 8.03 -31.32
C VAL A 324 -4.32 9.49 -31.23
N HIS A 325 -3.47 9.94 -32.15
CA HIS A 325 -2.95 11.31 -32.20
C HIS A 325 -4.03 12.38 -32.49
N ILE A 326 -5.17 11.97 -33.06
CA ILE A 326 -6.28 12.87 -33.37
C ILE A 326 -6.91 13.37 -32.05
N PRO A 327 -7.17 14.69 -31.92
CA PRO A 327 -7.68 15.28 -30.68
C PRO A 327 -9.23 15.22 -30.66
N TRP A 328 -9.77 14.00 -30.63
CA TRP A 328 -11.20 13.69 -30.78
C TRP A 328 -12.14 14.48 -29.83
N GLU A 329 -11.66 14.84 -28.64
CA GLU A 329 -12.39 15.58 -27.61
C GLU A 329 -12.76 17.01 -28.03
N ILE A 330 -11.94 17.62 -28.88
CA ILE A 330 -12.12 19.00 -29.38
C ILE A 330 -12.62 19.04 -30.83
N LEU A 331 -13.16 17.94 -31.35
CA LEU A 331 -14.01 18.02 -32.54
C LEU A 331 -15.24 18.88 -32.18
N TYR A 332 -15.65 19.75 -33.11
CA TYR A 332 -16.72 20.73 -32.86
C TYR A 332 -17.94 20.38 -33.72
N ASP A 333 -19.12 20.26 -33.10
CA ASP A 333 -20.36 19.82 -33.76
C ASP A 333 -21.22 20.97 -34.31
N GLY A 334 -20.63 22.16 -34.45
CA GLY A 334 -21.30 23.41 -34.79
C GLY A 334 -21.87 24.16 -33.58
N LYS A 335 -22.00 23.50 -32.42
CA LYS A 335 -22.52 24.11 -31.18
C LYS A 335 -21.59 23.97 -29.98
N ASN A 336 -21.02 22.78 -29.79
CA ASN A 336 -20.12 22.48 -28.68
C ASN A 336 -18.96 21.63 -29.17
N PHE A 337 -17.87 21.63 -28.40
CA PHE A 337 -16.85 20.59 -28.51
C PHE A 337 -17.40 19.25 -27.97
N LEU A 338 -17.01 18.12 -28.56
CA LEU A 338 -17.55 16.81 -28.18
C LEU A 338 -17.38 16.51 -26.68
N CYS A 339 -16.27 16.93 -26.06
CA CYS A 339 -16.04 16.74 -24.62
C CYS A 339 -16.86 17.67 -23.69
N GLN A 340 -17.44 18.75 -24.20
CA GLN A 340 -18.42 19.56 -23.46
C GLN A 340 -19.81 18.92 -23.52
N ARG A 341 -20.09 18.17 -24.60
CA ARG A 341 -21.37 17.48 -24.83
C ARG A 341 -21.44 16.10 -24.17
N PHE A 342 -20.40 15.29 -24.30
CA PHE A 342 -20.39 13.88 -23.91
C PHE A 342 -19.39 13.55 -22.79
N CYS A 343 -19.70 12.53 -22.01
CA CYS A 343 -18.74 11.87 -21.11
C CYS A 343 -17.87 10.91 -21.95
N MET A 344 -16.69 11.37 -22.37
CA MET A 344 -15.85 10.69 -23.36
C MET A 344 -14.81 9.74 -22.76
N GLY A 345 -14.54 8.62 -23.44
CA GLY A 345 -13.42 7.73 -23.14
C GLY A 345 -12.93 6.99 -24.40
N ARG A 346 -11.66 6.55 -24.39
CA ARG A 346 -10.97 5.91 -25.53
C ARG A 346 -10.56 4.47 -25.23
N ILE A 347 -10.91 3.54 -26.11
CA ILE A 347 -10.33 2.19 -26.18
C ILE A 347 -9.51 2.10 -27.47
N VAL A 348 -8.25 1.68 -27.36
CA VAL A 348 -7.33 1.56 -28.50
C VAL A 348 -7.25 0.10 -28.94
N SER A 349 -7.58 -0.17 -30.20
CA SER A 349 -7.37 -1.46 -30.86
C SER A 349 -5.91 -1.57 -31.27
N THR A 350 -5.20 -2.55 -30.72
CA THR A 350 -3.76 -2.77 -30.96
C THR A 350 -3.48 -4.22 -31.34
N ARG A 351 -2.44 -4.44 -32.16
CA ARG A 351 -1.96 -5.78 -32.55
C ARG A 351 -0.94 -6.38 -31.56
N GLN A 352 -0.81 -5.78 -30.38
CA GLN A 352 0.15 -6.17 -29.35
C GLN A 352 -0.48 -7.17 -28.39
N ASP A 353 0.35 -8.03 -27.79
CA ASP A 353 -0.09 -8.95 -26.74
C ASP A 353 -0.56 -8.16 -25.51
N VAL A 354 -1.87 -8.08 -25.32
CA VAL A 354 -2.49 -7.54 -24.10
C VAL A 354 -2.21 -8.51 -22.95
N SER A 355 -1.96 -7.99 -21.75
CA SER A 355 -1.83 -8.81 -20.54
C SER A 355 -3.00 -9.81 -20.43
N PRO A 356 -2.74 -11.13 -20.36
CA PRO A 356 -3.80 -12.14 -20.22
C PRO A 356 -4.34 -12.21 -18.79
N PHE A 357 -3.80 -11.43 -17.86
CA PHE A 357 -4.22 -11.38 -16.47
C PHE A 357 -5.41 -10.42 -16.31
N PRO A 358 -6.47 -10.81 -15.56
CA PRO A 358 -7.58 -9.91 -15.29
C PRO A 358 -7.08 -8.67 -14.53
N GLY A 359 -7.58 -7.50 -14.93
CA GLY A 359 -7.24 -6.25 -14.29
C GLY A 359 -7.76 -6.15 -12.84
N ARG A 360 -7.36 -5.08 -12.16
CA ARG A 360 -7.54 -4.94 -10.71
C ARG A 360 -9.02 -4.96 -10.29
N ARG A 361 -9.38 -5.89 -9.40
CA ARG A 361 -10.64 -5.82 -8.64
C ARG A 361 -10.56 -4.70 -7.60
N ILE A 362 -11.66 -3.97 -7.46
CA ILE A 362 -11.73 -2.72 -6.70
C ILE A 362 -12.77 -2.87 -5.59
N HIS A 363 -12.37 -2.58 -4.36
CA HIS A 363 -13.24 -2.57 -3.19
C HIS A 363 -12.95 -1.31 -2.35
N PRO A 364 -13.96 -0.51 -1.97
CA PRO A 364 -13.77 0.60 -1.05
C PRO A 364 -13.33 0.14 0.36
N PRO A 365 -12.60 0.97 1.12
CA PRO A 365 -12.04 2.27 0.74
C PRO A 365 -10.87 2.13 -0.25
N LEU A 366 -10.94 2.88 -1.35
CA LEU A 366 -9.95 2.85 -2.44
C LEU A 366 -8.57 3.29 -1.95
N ARG A 367 -7.53 2.48 -2.15
CA ARG A 367 -6.16 2.89 -1.82
C ARG A 367 -5.62 3.79 -2.92
N MET A 368 -5.36 5.05 -2.58
CA MET A 368 -4.87 6.05 -3.52
C MET A 368 -3.44 6.46 -3.15
N LEU A 369 -2.53 6.43 -4.11
CA LEU A 369 -1.18 7.00 -3.96
C LEU A 369 -1.08 8.30 -4.75
N ILE A 370 -0.67 9.37 -4.08
CA ILE A 370 -0.30 10.64 -4.70
C ILE A 370 1.22 10.75 -4.66
N MET A 371 1.86 10.82 -5.82
CA MET A 371 3.27 11.17 -5.98
C MET A 371 3.35 12.59 -6.53
N ALA A 372 3.95 13.49 -5.76
CA ALA A 372 3.94 14.92 -6.04
C ALA A 372 5.36 15.49 -5.91
N ASP A 373 5.75 16.31 -6.87
CA ASP A 373 7.09 16.92 -6.97
C ASP A 373 8.25 15.92 -6.70
N PRO A 374 8.47 14.93 -7.60
CA PRO A 374 9.50 13.91 -7.42
C PRO A 374 10.92 14.43 -7.21
N GLY A 375 11.27 15.53 -7.91
CA GLY A 375 12.60 16.12 -7.94
C GLY A 375 12.85 17.16 -6.84
N GLY A 376 11.80 17.79 -6.31
CA GLY A 376 11.91 18.94 -5.40
C GLY A 376 12.08 20.27 -6.14
N ASP A 377 11.79 20.29 -7.44
CA ASP A 377 11.98 21.41 -8.36
C ASP A 377 10.67 22.02 -8.87
N LEU A 378 9.53 21.36 -8.67
CA LEU A 378 8.22 21.79 -9.20
C LEU A 378 7.21 22.12 -8.09
N GLN A 379 7.30 23.34 -7.55
CA GLN A 379 6.47 23.80 -6.43
C GLN A 379 4.96 23.71 -6.69
N GLY A 380 4.51 23.88 -7.94
CA GLY A 380 3.09 23.69 -8.31
C GLY A 380 2.61 22.26 -8.07
N ALA A 381 3.37 21.26 -8.54
CA ALA A 381 3.08 19.85 -8.29
C ALA A 381 3.14 19.49 -6.80
N TYR A 382 4.04 20.11 -6.03
CA TYR A 382 4.11 19.94 -4.57
C TYR A 382 2.79 20.37 -3.91
N HIS A 383 2.28 21.55 -4.26
CA HIS A 383 1.00 22.07 -3.76
C HIS A 383 -0.20 21.28 -4.28
N GLU A 384 -0.16 20.79 -5.53
CA GLU A 384 -1.20 19.94 -6.10
C GLU A 384 -1.46 18.71 -5.21
N GLY A 385 -0.39 17.99 -4.83
CA GLY A 385 -0.52 16.78 -4.01
C GLY A 385 -1.11 17.04 -2.62
N ILE A 386 -0.80 18.18 -2.01
CA ILE A 386 -1.40 18.62 -0.74
C ILE A 386 -2.88 18.97 -0.93
N ASN A 387 -3.21 19.80 -1.91
CA ASN A 387 -4.58 20.27 -2.14
C ASN A 387 -5.52 19.10 -2.51
N ILE A 388 -5.05 18.12 -3.29
CA ILE A 388 -5.81 16.89 -3.54
C ILE A 388 -5.99 16.11 -2.23
N ARG A 389 -4.91 15.82 -1.46
CA ARG A 389 -5.02 15.10 -0.18
C ARG A 389 -6.05 15.75 0.75
N ASP A 390 -5.95 17.05 0.96
CA ASP A 390 -6.76 17.79 1.93
C ASP A 390 -8.24 17.87 1.49
N LYS A 391 -8.50 18.10 0.19
CA LYS A 391 -9.87 18.05 -0.34
C LYS A 391 -10.51 16.67 -0.24
N LEU A 392 -9.72 15.60 -0.29
CA LEU A 392 -10.22 14.23 -0.22
C LEU A 392 -10.33 13.68 1.21
N GLU A 393 -9.89 14.41 2.24
CA GLU A 393 -10.06 14.01 3.66
C GLU A 393 -11.55 13.80 4.02
N LYS A 394 -12.44 14.63 3.46
CA LYS A 394 -13.92 14.49 3.59
C LYS A 394 -14.47 13.18 2.99
N PHE A 395 -13.69 12.49 2.15
CA PHE A 395 -14.01 11.20 1.55
C PHE A 395 -13.21 10.05 2.17
N SER A 396 -12.62 10.22 3.36
CA SER A 396 -11.85 9.20 4.10
C SER A 396 -12.54 7.85 4.29
N ARG A 397 -13.88 7.78 4.29
CA ARG A 397 -14.63 6.50 4.28
C ARG A 397 -14.62 5.76 2.94
N ARG A 398 -14.32 6.47 1.84
CA ARG A 398 -14.37 5.98 0.45
C ARG A 398 -12.99 5.83 -0.17
N ALA A 399 -11.98 6.57 0.28
CA ALA A 399 -10.59 6.41 -0.15
C ALA A 399 -9.57 6.68 0.95
N ASN A 400 -8.52 5.86 0.99
CA ASN A 400 -7.34 6.02 1.82
C ASN A 400 -6.23 6.66 0.98
N VAL A 401 -5.94 7.94 1.23
CA VAL A 401 -4.99 8.73 0.44
C VAL A 401 -3.60 8.73 1.08
N HIS A 402 -2.62 8.17 0.37
CA HIS A 402 -1.22 8.18 0.74
C HIS A 402 -0.47 9.21 -0.10
N LEU A 403 0.03 10.27 0.54
CA LEU A 403 0.83 11.30 -0.13
C LEU A 403 2.34 11.03 0.06
N LYS A 404 3.08 10.96 -1.05
CA LYS A 404 4.54 10.95 -1.08
C LYS A 404 5.02 12.17 -1.87
N GLN A 405 5.57 13.15 -1.15
CA GLN A 405 6.19 14.35 -1.71
C GLN A 405 7.71 14.24 -1.66
N MET A 406 8.37 14.75 -2.70
CA MET A 406 9.83 14.77 -2.85
C MET A 406 10.46 13.38 -2.77
N ASP A 407 11.69 13.24 -3.25
CA ASP A 407 12.47 12.01 -3.11
C ASP A 407 11.70 10.75 -3.57
N VAL A 408 10.93 10.88 -4.66
CA VAL A 408 10.30 9.75 -5.32
C VAL A 408 11.34 9.16 -6.25
N THR A 409 11.64 7.87 -6.07
CA THR A 409 12.64 7.15 -6.88
C THR A 409 11.98 6.06 -7.72
N SER A 410 12.64 5.68 -8.80
CA SER A 410 12.22 4.57 -9.67
C SER A 410 12.07 3.27 -8.88
N GLY A 411 12.95 3.04 -7.89
CA GLY A 411 12.84 1.93 -6.94
C GLY A 411 11.56 1.96 -6.11
N PHE A 412 11.20 3.13 -5.55
CA PHE A 412 9.94 3.32 -4.83
C PHE A 412 8.73 3.03 -5.73
N VAL A 413 8.71 3.56 -6.96
CA VAL A 413 7.59 3.32 -7.89
C VAL A 413 7.46 1.83 -8.21
N ARG A 414 8.56 1.14 -8.53
CA ARG A 414 8.56 -0.31 -8.83
C ARG A 414 8.04 -1.16 -7.66
N GLU A 415 8.40 -0.80 -6.43
CA GLU A 415 7.96 -1.51 -5.21
C GLU A 415 6.50 -1.23 -4.86
N LYS A 416 6.07 0.04 -4.95
CA LYS A 416 4.83 0.52 -4.34
C LYS A 416 3.65 0.65 -5.32
N ILE A 417 3.86 0.94 -6.60
CA ILE A 417 2.75 1.32 -7.51
C ILE A 417 1.63 0.27 -7.57
N ARG A 418 1.99 -1.03 -7.55
CA ARG A 418 1.04 -2.16 -7.57
C ARG A 418 0.36 -2.45 -6.23
N GLN A 419 0.62 -1.65 -5.18
CA GLN A 419 -0.05 -1.77 -3.87
C GLN A 419 -1.32 -0.91 -3.79
N PHE A 420 -1.54 -0.01 -4.77
CA PHE A 420 -2.63 0.96 -4.79
C PHE A 420 -3.63 0.69 -5.91
N ASP A 421 -4.86 1.17 -5.71
CA ASP A 421 -5.98 0.99 -6.62
C ASP A 421 -6.12 2.20 -7.56
N LEU A 422 -5.79 3.39 -7.06
CA LEU A 422 -5.66 4.64 -7.83
C LEU A 422 -4.23 5.21 -7.63
N VAL A 423 -3.65 5.79 -8.68
CA VAL A 423 -2.40 6.56 -8.59
C VAL A 423 -2.57 7.91 -9.27
N HIS A 424 -2.18 8.97 -8.56
CA HIS A 424 -1.97 10.30 -9.11
C HIS A 424 -0.47 10.61 -9.14
N PHE A 425 0.02 11.10 -10.27
CA PHE A 425 1.36 11.63 -10.44
C PHE A 425 1.28 13.09 -10.87
N ALA A 426 1.90 13.99 -10.09
CA ALA A 426 2.13 15.39 -10.43
C ALA A 426 3.64 15.63 -10.47
N GLY A 427 4.18 16.00 -11.63
CA GLY A 427 5.62 16.14 -11.84
C GLY A 427 6.01 16.20 -13.31
N HIS A 428 7.31 16.22 -13.59
CA HIS A 428 7.79 16.24 -14.97
C HIS A 428 7.62 14.89 -15.67
N GLY A 429 7.15 14.94 -16.92
CA GLY A 429 7.11 13.83 -17.86
C GLY A 429 8.07 14.12 -19.00
N ASP A 430 8.76 13.08 -19.48
CA ASP A 430 9.63 13.17 -20.65
C ASP A 430 9.10 12.26 -21.77
N TYR A 431 8.97 12.82 -22.97
CA TYR A 431 8.46 12.15 -24.15
C TYR A 431 9.55 12.05 -25.22
N ASP A 432 10.00 10.84 -25.46
CA ASP A 432 11.03 10.51 -26.45
C ASP A 432 10.36 10.03 -27.74
N ALA A 433 10.24 10.93 -28.71
CA ALA A 433 9.61 10.64 -30.01
C ALA A 433 10.44 9.67 -30.88
N ALA A 434 11.75 9.57 -30.65
CA ALA A 434 12.64 8.69 -31.40
C ALA A 434 12.65 7.27 -30.80
N ASN A 435 12.53 7.16 -29.48
CA ASN A 435 12.38 5.91 -28.77
C ASN A 435 11.23 5.99 -27.73
N PRO A 436 9.97 5.75 -28.14
CA PRO A 436 8.81 5.84 -27.26
C PRO A 436 8.88 4.96 -26.00
N SER A 437 9.68 3.89 -26.00
CA SER A 437 9.87 3.01 -24.83
C SER A 437 10.67 3.68 -23.70
N ASN A 438 11.45 4.72 -24.03
CA ASN A 438 12.19 5.59 -23.11
C ASN A 438 11.35 6.80 -22.62
N SER A 439 10.10 6.96 -23.06
CA SER A 439 9.19 7.96 -22.47
C SER A 439 8.81 7.55 -21.04
N GLY A 440 8.59 8.51 -20.14
CA GLY A 440 8.32 8.17 -18.73
C GLY A 440 8.23 9.36 -17.78
N TRP A 441 7.94 9.05 -16.51
CA TRP A 441 7.97 10.02 -15.42
C TRP A 441 9.41 10.30 -15.00
N LEU A 442 9.77 11.58 -14.85
CA LEU A 442 11.04 12.00 -14.28
C LEU A 442 10.95 11.97 -12.74
N LEU A 443 11.95 11.38 -12.11
CA LEU A 443 12.06 11.04 -10.70
C LEU A 443 13.44 11.44 -10.18
N LYS A 444 13.65 11.46 -8.84
CA LYS A 444 14.91 11.91 -8.23
C LYS A 444 16.15 11.14 -8.69
N ASP A 445 16.01 9.85 -9.02
CA ASP A 445 17.09 8.93 -9.41
C ASP A 445 17.16 8.67 -10.93
N GLY A 446 16.34 9.36 -11.74
CA GLY A 446 16.28 9.16 -13.19
C GLY A 446 14.85 9.12 -13.71
N LYS A 447 14.52 8.14 -14.57
CA LYS A 447 13.22 8.04 -15.23
C LYS A 447 12.56 6.69 -14.93
N PHE A 448 11.26 6.70 -14.65
CA PHE A 448 10.43 5.48 -14.67
C PHE A 448 9.77 5.37 -16.04
N THR A 449 10.29 4.45 -16.86
CA THR A 449 10.01 4.39 -18.31
C THR A 449 8.81 3.51 -18.66
N ALA A 450 8.31 3.68 -19.88
CA ALA A 450 7.39 2.73 -20.49
C ALA A 450 7.99 1.31 -20.56
N GLU A 451 9.29 1.15 -20.87
CA GLU A 451 9.95 -0.18 -20.82
C GLU A 451 9.92 -0.80 -19.41
N ASP A 452 9.98 0.02 -18.36
CA ASP A 452 9.90 -0.45 -16.97
C ASP A 452 8.52 -0.97 -16.60
N ILE A 453 7.46 -0.30 -17.06
CA ILE A 453 6.08 -0.77 -16.91
C ILE A 453 5.92 -2.13 -17.61
N GLY A 454 6.41 -2.26 -18.84
CA GLY A 454 6.38 -3.53 -19.58
C GLY A 454 7.18 -4.66 -18.90
N LYS A 455 8.32 -4.36 -18.27
CA LYS A 455 9.08 -5.33 -17.43
C LYS A 455 8.35 -5.72 -16.14
N MET A 456 7.42 -4.88 -15.67
CA MET A 456 6.62 -5.11 -14.47
C MET A 456 5.27 -5.79 -14.75
N SER A 457 4.85 -5.88 -16.01
CA SER A 457 3.67 -6.65 -16.44
C SER A 457 3.76 -8.11 -15.97
N GLY A 458 2.70 -8.61 -15.36
CA GLY A 458 2.69 -9.93 -14.72
C GLY A 458 1.44 -10.16 -13.90
N PRO A 459 1.41 -11.21 -13.05
CA PRO A 459 0.20 -11.64 -12.34
C PRO A 459 -0.27 -10.67 -11.23
N THR A 460 0.61 -9.80 -10.73
CA THR A 460 0.22 -8.73 -9.80
C THR A 460 -0.33 -7.55 -10.61
N PRO A 461 -1.62 -7.20 -10.51
CA PRO A 461 -2.23 -6.18 -11.35
C PRO A 461 -1.69 -4.79 -11.00
N PHE A 462 -1.57 -3.93 -12.01
CA PHE A 462 -1.36 -2.49 -11.82
C PHE A 462 -2.59 -1.83 -11.16
N PRO A 463 -2.50 -0.55 -10.74
CA PRO A 463 -3.68 0.24 -10.35
C PRO A 463 -4.78 0.20 -11.41
N ALA A 464 -6.02 0.36 -11.00
CA ALA A 464 -7.14 0.47 -11.94
C ALA A 464 -7.13 1.82 -12.66
N LEU A 465 -6.79 2.90 -11.94
CA LEU A 465 -6.65 4.25 -12.48
C LEU A 465 -5.20 4.75 -12.33
N ILE A 466 -4.62 5.23 -13.43
CA ILE A 466 -3.46 6.12 -13.41
C ILE A 466 -3.91 7.51 -13.88
N PHE A 467 -3.63 8.53 -13.08
CA PHE A 467 -3.81 9.93 -13.43
C PHE A 467 -2.44 10.60 -13.46
N SER A 468 -2.05 11.17 -14.60
CA SER A 468 -0.72 11.76 -14.82
C SER A 468 -0.82 13.23 -15.19
N ASN A 469 -0.70 14.12 -14.20
CA ASN A 469 -0.38 15.54 -14.41
C ASN A 469 1.12 15.69 -14.65
N ALA A 470 1.51 15.38 -15.89
CA ALA A 470 2.86 15.52 -16.39
C ALA A 470 2.82 15.92 -17.86
N CYS A 471 3.70 16.85 -18.26
CA CYS A 471 3.76 17.34 -19.63
C CYS A 471 3.87 16.19 -20.65
N HIS A 472 3.07 16.25 -21.72
CA HIS A 472 3.05 15.27 -22.80
C HIS A 472 2.69 13.82 -22.41
N SER A 473 2.17 13.60 -21.18
CA SER A 473 1.84 12.27 -20.65
C SER A 473 0.75 11.51 -21.42
N GLY A 474 -0.09 12.21 -22.20
CA GLY A 474 -1.06 11.64 -23.14
C GLY A 474 -0.65 11.71 -24.61
N GLN A 475 0.48 12.34 -24.95
CA GLN A 475 0.88 12.51 -26.35
C GLN A 475 1.46 11.22 -26.94
N THR A 476 1.03 10.88 -28.15
CA THR A 476 1.61 9.80 -28.96
C THR A 476 1.95 10.33 -30.35
N GLY A 477 3.22 10.29 -30.75
CA GLY A 477 3.61 10.50 -32.14
C GLY A 477 3.15 9.36 -33.07
N GLU A 478 3.42 9.48 -34.37
CA GLU A 478 3.15 8.42 -35.35
C GLU A 478 3.70 7.05 -34.89
N TRP A 479 2.83 6.04 -34.88
CA TRP A 479 3.14 4.69 -34.41
C TRP A 479 3.98 3.93 -35.45
N LYS A 480 5.27 4.27 -35.58
CA LYS A 480 6.18 3.59 -36.50
C LYS A 480 6.57 2.21 -35.97
N MET A 481 5.99 1.18 -36.57
CA MET A 481 6.36 -0.21 -36.31
C MET A 481 7.75 -0.52 -36.88
N ASP A 482 8.79 -0.52 -36.05
CA ASP A 482 10.03 -1.22 -36.44
C ASP A 482 9.75 -2.73 -36.44
N VAL A 483 10.17 -3.40 -37.50
CA VAL A 483 9.96 -4.83 -37.79
C VAL A 483 11.15 -5.67 -37.34
N LYS A 484 12.31 -5.05 -37.04
CA LYS A 484 13.57 -5.76 -36.78
C LYS A 484 13.84 -6.12 -35.33
N ALA A 485 13.13 -5.54 -34.37
CA ALA A 485 13.27 -5.86 -32.94
C ALA A 485 11.91 -6.24 -32.33
N GLY A 486 11.83 -7.43 -31.74
CA GLY A 486 10.64 -7.93 -31.03
C GLY A 486 10.35 -7.25 -29.69
N LYS A 487 10.73 -5.99 -29.51
CA LYS A 487 10.43 -5.15 -28.35
C LYS A 487 9.67 -3.92 -28.81
N ARG A 488 8.45 -3.76 -28.33
CA ARG A 488 7.47 -2.81 -28.83
C ARG A 488 6.65 -2.26 -27.67
N ILE A 489 7.13 -1.15 -27.10
CA ILE A 489 6.45 -0.45 -26.02
C ILE A 489 6.37 1.03 -26.42
N PHE A 490 5.15 1.56 -26.43
CA PHE A 490 4.80 2.83 -27.07
C PHE A 490 4.16 3.76 -26.05
N GLY A 491 4.81 4.89 -25.76
CA GLY A 491 4.28 5.95 -24.89
C GLY A 491 4.01 5.51 -23.44
N LEU A 492 3.70 6.47 -22.58
CA LEU A 492 3.44 6.17 -21.16
C LEU A 492 2.03 5.58 -20.96
N ALA A 493 1.02 6.21 -21.55
CA ALA A 493 -0.39 5.78 -21.47
C ALA A 493 -0.60 4.33 -21.92
N ASN A 494 -0.13 3.99 -23.13
CA ASN A 494 -0.35 2.67 -23.71
C ASN A 494 0.47 1.56 -23.00
N ALA A 495 1.64 1.88 -22.43
CA ALA A 495 2.36 0.91 -21.59
C ALA A 495 1.56 0.51 -20.34
N PHE A 496 0.88 1.47 -19.68
CA PHE A 496 -0.01 1.19 -18.57
C PHE A 496 -1.25 0.38 -18.99
N LEU A 497 -1.92 0.74 -20.09
CA LEU A 497 -3.09 0.02 -20.60
C LEU A 497 -2.76 -1.45 -20.94
N LEU A 498 -1.63 -1.70 -21.62
CA LEU A 498 -1.17 -3.06 -21.94
C LEU A 498 -0.78 -3.87 -20.69
N ALA A 499 -0.33 -3.20 -19.63
CA ALA A 499 -0.04 -3.80 -18.32
C ALA A 499 -1.31 -4.08 -17.46
N GLY A 500 -2.51 -3.81 -17.99
CA GLY A 500 -3.79 -4.12 -17.34
C GLY A 500 -4.39 -2.99 -16.49
N VAL A 501 -3.93 -1.74 -16.65
CA VAL A 501 -4.62 -0.56 -16.10
C VAL A 501 -5.95 -0.37 -16.83
N HIS A 502 -7.05 -0.20 -16.10
CA HIS A 502 -8.38 -0.01 -16.70
C HIS A 502 -8.56 1.39 -17.31
N HIS A 503 -8.04 2.41 -16.62
CA HIS A 503 -8.21 3.80 -16.97
C HIS A 503 -6.90 4.58 -16.86
N TYR A 504 -6.59 5.37 -17.88
CA TYR A 504 -5.46 6.29 -17.86
C TYR A 504 -5.95 7.69 -18.21
N ILE A 505 -5.68 8.66 -17.34
CA ILE A 505 -5.89 10.09 -17.60
C ILE A 505 -4.52 10.76 -17.73
N GLY A 506 -4.33 11.49 -18.80
CA GLY A 506 -3.13 12.30 -19.04
C GLY A 506 -3.42 13.51 -19.90
N THR A 507 -2.40 14.33 -20.15
CA THR A 507 -2.52 15.58 -20.90
C THR A 507 -1.95 15.42 -22.30
N PHE A 508 -2.69 15.84 -23.34
CA PHE A 508 -2.18 15.81 -24.72
C PHE A 508 -1.16 16.93 -25.01
N TRP A 509 -1.15 17.98 -24.19
CA TRP A 509 -0.22 19.10 -24.24
C TRP A 509 0.14 19.58 -22.81
N GLU A 510 0.97 20.60 -22.72
CA GLU A 510 1.36 21.26 -21.47
C GLU A 510 0.14 21.90 -20.78
N ILE A 511 0.04 21.81 -19.45
CA ILE A 511 -1.02 22.45 -18.66
C ILE A 511 -0.35 23.23 -17.53
N GLN A 512 -0.87 24.43 -17.24
CA GLN A 512 -0.38 25.26 -16.13
C GLN A 512 -0.78 24.65 -14.78
N ASP A 513 0.10 24.77 -13.78
CA ASP A 513 -0.03 24.15 -12.46
C ASP A 513 -1.38 24.43 -11.77
N ASP A 514 -1.84 25.68 -11.78
CA ASP A 514 -3.11 26.10 -11.13
C ASP A 514 -4.36 25.45 -11.77
N PRO A 515 -4.61 25.56 -13.10
CA PRO A 515 -5.66 24.81 -13.78
C PRO A 515 -5.55 23.29 -13.62
N GLY A 516 -4.34 22.73 -13.69
CA GLY A 516 -4.13 21.29 -13.56
C GLY A 516 -4.54 20.77 -12.18
N THR A 517 -4.12 21.49 -11.14
CA THR A 517 -4.48 21.27 -9.75
C THR A 517 -5.99 21.36 -9.51
N LEU A 518 -6.66 22.36 -10.10
CA LEU A 518 -8.11 22.53 -9.99
C LEU A 518 -8.89 21.40 -10.69
N PHE A 519 -8.44 21.01 -11.89
CA PHE A 519 -9.03 19.88 -12.61
C PHE A 519 -8.91 18.58 -11.83
N ALA A 520 -7.70 18.21 -11.41
CA ALA A 520 -7.45 16.97 -10.67
C ALA A 520 -8.21 16.94 -9.33
N SER A 521 -8.24 18.05 -8.60
CA SER A 521 -9.07 18.22 -7.40
C SER A 521 -10.54 17.90 -7.68
N LYS A 522 -11.14 18.58 -8.68
CA LYS A 522 -12.57 18.46 -8.99
C LYS A 522 -12.92 17.06 -9.50
N PHE A 523 -12.03 16.48 -10.31
CA PHE A 523 -12.14 15.11 -10.81
C PHE A 523 -12.24 14.11 -9.66
N TYR A 524 -11.31 14.12 -8.70
CA TYR A 524 -11.36 13.17 -7.58
C TYR A 524 -12.53 13.42 -6.63
N GLU A 525 -12.96 14.67 -6.44
CA GLU A 525 -14.17 14.96 -5.68
C GLU A 525 -15.43 14.32 -6.28
N ASP A 526 -15.62 14.41 -7.61
CA ASP A 526 -16.78 13.79 -8.26
C ASP A 526 -16.63 12.26 -8.38
N LEU A 527 -15.42 11.75 -8.64
CA LEU A 527 -15.14 10.30 -8.65
C LEU A 527 -15.48 9.67 -7.28
N LEU A 528 -15.02 10.28 -6.18
CA LEU A 528 -15.33 9.81 -4.83
C LEU A 528 -16.73 10.19 -4.34
N ALA A 529 -17.43 11.11 -5.00
CA ALA A 529 -18.86 11.31 -4.80
C ALA A 529 -19.70 10.16 -5.38
N GLY A 530 -19.15 9.39 -6.33
CA GLY A 530 -19.80 8.24 -6.96
C GLY A 530 -20.35 8.50 -8.36
N TYR A 531 -19.86 9.53 -9.05
CA TYR A 531 -20.09 9.71 -10.49
C TYR A 531 -19.24 8.74 -11.32
N SER A 532 -19.62 8.49 -12.57
CA SER A 532 -18.77 7.72 -13.50
C SER A 532 -17.48 8.48 -13.79
N ILE A 533 -16.40 7.77 -14.13
CA ILE A 533 -15.11 8.40 -14.43
C ILE A 533 -15.19 9.41 -15.59
N GLY A 534 -16.01 9.12 -16.62
CA GLY A 534 -16.27 10.05 -17.72
C GLY A 534 -17.07 11.30 -17.29
N GLU A 535 -18.02 11.16 -16.36
CA GLU A 535 -18.72 12.30 -15.77
C GLU A 535 -17.78 13.18 -14.94
N ALA A 536 -16.91 12.57 -14.12
CA ALA A 536 -15.92 13.28 -13.32
C ALA A 536 -14.95 14.11 -14.18
N VAL A 537 -14.50 13.55 -15.32
CA VAL A 537 -13.70 14.27 -16.33
C VAL A 537 -14.49 15.44 -16.94
N LYS A 538 -15.73 15.21 -17.36
CA LYS A 538 -16.59 16.26 -17.97
C LYS A 538 -16.85 17.41 -17.00
N ARG A 539 -17.19 17.10 -15.74
CA ARG A 539 -17.48 18.08 -14.69
C ARG A 539 -16.25 18.85 -14.23
N ALA A 540 -15.06 18.23 -14.27
CA ALA A 540 -13.80 18.93 -14.07
C ALA A 540 -13.51 19.95 -15.19
N ARG A 541 -13.85 19.64 -16.46
CA ARG A 541 -13.81 20.61 -17.57
C ARG A 541 -14.79 21.76 -17.36
N GLU A 542 -16.05 21.46 -17.03
CA GLU A 542 -17.09 22.46 -16.76
C GLU A 542 -16.69 23.39 -15.61
N HIS A 543 -16.05 22.86 -14.57
CA HIS A 543 -15.53 23.68 -13.48
C HIS A 543 -14.42 24.62 -13.96
N LEU A 544 -13.45 24.15 -14.74
CA LEU A 544 -12.43 25.03 -15.33
C LEU A 544 -13.04 26.10 -16.25
N ILE A 545 -14.05 25.76 -17.07
CA ILE A 545 -14.79 26.73 -17.89
C ILE A 545 -15.47 27.79 -17.00
N SER A 546 -16.04 27.39 -15.86
CA SER A 546 -16.69 28.32 -14.93
C SER A 546 -15.72 29.28 -14.22
N VAL A 547 -14.44 28.90 -14.06
CA VAL A 547 -13.40 29.69 -13.38
C VAL A 547 -12.61 30.56 -14.35
N TYR A 548 -12.21 30.02 -15.50
CA TYR A 548 -11.30 30.66 -16.45
C TYR A 548 -11.97 31.16 -17.74
N GLY A 549 -13.28 30.91 -17.91
CA GLY A 549 -13.99 31.11 -19.16
C GLY A 549 -13.73 29.99 -20.18
N GLU A 550 -14.63 29.84 -21.15
CA GLU A 550 -14.45 28.89 -22.25
C GLU A 550 -13.26 29.29 -23.14
N ASP A 551 -13.09 30.60 -23.38
CA ASP A 551 -11.95 31.18 -24.08
C ASP A 551 -10.64 31.04 -23.31
N GLY A 552 -10.68 30.68 -22.02
CA GLY A 552 -9.52 30.25 -21.24
C GLY A 552 -8.83 28.98 -21.77
N ILE A 553 -9.55 28.08 -22.47
CA ILE A 553 -9.05 26.88 -23.19
C ILE A 553 -8.33 25.82 -22.32
N VAL A 554 -7.87 26.13 -21.11
CA VAL A 554 -7.19 25.24 -20.15
C VAL A 554 -7.95 23.93 -19.83
N TRP A 555 -9.26 23.92 -20.04
CA TRP A 555 -10.15 22.76 -19.87
C TRP A 555 -9.99 21.68 -20.97
N ALA A 556 -9.38 21.99 -22.11
CA ALA A 556 -9.37 21.09 -23.26
C ALA A 556 -8.36 19.93 -23.13
N GLY A 557 -7.29 20.08 -22.34
CA GLY A 557 -6.06 19.23 -22.40
C GLY A 557 -6.14 17.78 -21.94
N TYR A 558 -7.18 17.40 -21.21
CA TYR A 558 -7.28 16.08 -20.59
C TYR A 558 -7.92 15.01 -21.49
N VAL A 559 -7.29 13.84 -21.57
CA VAL A 559 -7.84 12.69 -22.30
C VAL A 559 -7.96 11.48 -21.38
N LEU A 560 -9.10 10.80 -21.47
CA LEU A 560 -9.41 9.57 -20.76
C LEU A 560 -9.30 8.38 -21.71
N TYR A 561 -8.39 7.46 -21.40
CA TYR A 561 -8.39 6.10 -21.93
C TYR A 561 -9.10 5.17 -20.94
N GLY A 562 -9.83 4.18 -21.46
CA GLY A 562 -10.71 3.29 -20.70
C GLY A 562 -12.21 3.62 -20.89
N ASP A 563 -13.06 2.82 -20.26
CA ASP A 563 -14.53 2.94 -20.36
C ASP A 563 -15.07 4.11 -19.52
N PRO A 564 -15.71 5.14 -20.12
CA PRO A 564 -16.16 6.31 -19.39
C PRO A 564 -17.36 6.04 -18.46
N THR A 565 -18.04 4.89 -18.58
CA THR A 565 -19.20 4.51 -17.75
C THR A 565 -18.82 3.94 -16.37
N THR A 566 -17.55 3.56 -16.16
CA THR A 566 -17.13 2.90 -14.91
C THR A 566 -17.34 3.80 -13.70
N ASN A 567 -18.07 3.28 -12.71
CA ASN A 567 -18.21 3.85 -11.38
C ASN A 567 -17.41 3.00 -10.38
N TYR A 568 -16.43 3.63 -9.72
CA TYR A 568 -15.48 2.97 -8.81
C TYR A 568 -16.09 2.61 -7.44
N LEU A 569 -17.31 3.05 -7.15
CA LEU A 569 -17.99 2.87 -5.86
C LEU A 569 -19.30 2.07 -5.96
N ALA A 570 -19.70 1.60 -7.15
CA ALA A 570 -21.02 0.98 -7.39
C ALA A 570 -21.31 -0.30 -6.56
N PHE A 571 -20.27 -0.97 -6.06
CA PHE A 571 -20.37 -2.20 -5.26
C PHE A 571 -20.36 -1.97 -3.74
N ALA A 572 -20.53 -0.73 -3.27
CA ALA A 572 -20.55 -0.42 -1.84
C ALA A 572 -21.94 -0.61 -1.20
N ASP A 573 -23.02 -0.51 -1.99
CA ASP A 573 -24.39 -0.41 -1.48
C ASP A 573 -25.14 -1.77 -1.43
N GLU A 574 -24.68 -2.79 -2.17
CA GLU A 574 -25.36 -4.10 -2.24
C GLU A 574 -25.29 -4.90 -0.92
N THR A 575 -24.35 -4.59 -0.03
CA THR A 575 -24.23 -5.26 1.28
C THR A 575 -25.18 -4.74 2.36
N GLU A 576 -26.00 -3.72 2.09
CA GLU A 576 -27.02 -3.23 3.04
C GLU A 576 -28.43 -3.78 2.73
N GLU A 577 -28.73 -4.23 1.51
CA GLU A 577 -30.09 -4.71 1.14
C GLU A 577 -30.35 -6.20 1.47
N GLU A 578 -29.34 -7.07 1.59
CA GLU A 578 -29.52 -8.49 1.97
C GLU A 578 -29.70 -8.74 3.49
N ALA A 579 -29.71 -7.69 4.32
CA ALA A 579 -29.73 -7.81 5.78
C ALA A 579 -31.10 -7.56 6.44
N GLU A 580 -32.16 -7.28 5.68
CA GLU A 580 -33.47 -6.82 6.19
C GLU A 580 -34.67 -7.77 5.98
N GLU A 581 -34.47 -9.01 5.52
CA GLU A 581 -35.53 -10.03 5.51
C GLU A 581 -35.45 -11.02 6.68
N ASP A 582 -36.63 -11.28 7.28
CA ASP A 582 -36.97 -12.32 8.25
C ASP A 582 -36.63 -12.09 9.76
N VAL A 583 -37.30 -11.10 10.36
CA VAL A 583 -37.64 -11.11 11.80
C VAL A 583 -39.13 -10.80 11.99
N PRO A 584 -39.93 -11.68 12.63
CA PRO A 584 -41.38 -11.51 12.73
C PRO A 584 -41.81 -10.45 13.78
N GLU A 585 -42.87 -9.70 13.49
CA GLU A 585 -43.45 -8.69 14.40
C GLU A 585 -43.92 -9.28 15.74
N PRO A 586 -43.56 -8.68 16.89
CA PRO A 586 -44.19 -8.99 18.17
C PRO A 586 -45.55 -8.27 18.31
N ALA A 587 -46.57 -9.02 18.71
CA ALA A 587 -47.98 -8.60 18.69
C ALA A 587 -48.34 -7.47 19.67
N ALA A 588 -49.35 -6.68 19.29
CA ALA A 588 -49.91 -5.60 20.11
C ALA A 588 -50.82 -6.10 21.25
N VAL A 589 -50.79 -5.38 22.38
CA VAL A 589 -51.72 -5.49 23.52
C VAL A 589 -51.99 -4.09 24.10
N PRO A 590 -53.13 -3.83 24.80
CA PRO A 590 -53.97 -2.67 24.47
C PRO A 590 -54.01 -1.57 25.55
N ALA A 591 -54.67 -0.46 25.22
CA ALA A 591 -54.82 0.70 26.12
C ALA A 591 -56.08 0.65 27.02
N GLY A 592 -55.96 1.25 28.22
CA GLY A 592 -57.04 1.47 29.20
C GLY A 592 -56.79 0.73 30.53
N VAL A 593 -57.18 1.22 31.72
CA VAL A 593 -58.00 2.38 32.15
C VAL A 593 -57.59 2.71 33.62
N VAL A 594 -57.81 3.94 34.12
CA VAL A 594 -58.47 4.30 35.41
C VAL A 594 -58.33 5.80 35.72
N ARG A 595 -59.34 6.37 36.40
CA ARG A 595 -59.58 7.81 36.63
C ARG A 595 -59.11 8.31 38.01
N SER A 596 -59.07 9.63 38.14
CA SER A 596 -59.02 10.47 39.37
C SER A 596 -60.07 10.06 40.42
N PRO A 597 -59.88 10.42 41.72
CA PRO A 597 -60.19 11.79 42.22
C PRO A 597 -59.24 12.26 43.38
N ASP A 598 -59.34 13.41 44.08
CA ASP A 598 -60.27 14.56 43.98
C ASP A 598 -59.76 15.92 44.54
N TYR A 599 -60.35 17.00 44.02
CA TYR A 599 -60.76 18.31 44.62
C TYR A 599 -59.84 19.30 45.39
N SER A 600 -60.38 20.52 45.56
CA SER A 600 -59.72 21.82 45.73
C SER A 600 -60.02 22.56 47.06
N GLN A 601 -59.44 23.76 47.25
CA GLN A 601 -60.12 25.06 47.52
C GLN A 601 -59.08 26.20 47.69
N ASP A 602 -59.12 27.29 46.90
CA ASP A 602 -59.74 28.63 47.16
C ASP A 602 -58.84 29.62 47.96
N ALA A 603 -58.82 30.95 47.77
CA ALA A 603 -59.35 31.84 46.72
C ALA A 603 -58.77 33.28 46.86
N ALA A 604 -59.04 34.14 45.85
CA ALA A 604 -59.06 35.63 45.90
C ALA A 604 -57.71 36.43 46.02
N SER A 605 -57.57 37.68 45.51
CA SER A 605 -58.27 38.43 44.44
C SER A 605 -57.57 39.78 44.10
N ARG A 606 -57.99 40.42 42.98
CA ARG A 606 -57.94 41.89 42.64
C ARG A 606 -56.65 42.58 42.15
N THR A 607 -56.51 42.60 40.82
CA THR A 607 -56.46 43.78 39.89
C THR A 607 -56.31 45.23 40.43
N VAL A 608 -55.54 46.10 39.74
CA VAL A 608 -55.99 47.30 38.94
C VAL A 608 -54.83 48.30 38.58
N ASP A 609 -54.80 48.76 37.32
CA ASP A 609 -54.22 49.98 36.67
C ASP A 609 -52.71 50.40 36.66
N GLY A 610 -52.33 51.07 35.54
CA GLY A 610 -51.13 51.91 35.35
C GLY A 610 -51.42 53.41 35.62
N PRO A 611 -50.72 54.44 35.02
CA PRO A 611 -49.90 54.41 33.79
C PRO A 611 -48.61 55.30 33.76
N ALA A 612 -47.95 55.34 32.59
CA ALA A 612 -47.22 56.47 31.96
C ALA A 612 -46.08 57.30 32.65
N ALA A 613 -44.87 57.17 32.07
CA ALA A 613 -44.00 58.24 31.51
C ALA A 613 -42.96 59.06 32.35
N ARG A 614 -41.82 59.30 31.65
CA ARG A 614 -40.81 60.40 31.74
C ARG A 614 -39.65 60.39 32.79
N ARG A 615 -38.48 60.04 32.25
CA ARG A 615 -37.24 60.85 32.10
C ARG A 615 -36.42 61.36 33.32
N PHE A 616 -35.11 61.06 33.19
CA PHE A 616 -33.89 61.79 33.63
C PHE A 616 -33.20 61.47 34.98
N ARG A 617 -31.88 61.24 34.83
CA ARG A 617 -30.77 61.04 35.78
C ARG A 617 -30.23 62.41 36.27
N PRO A 618 -29.36 62.53 37.30
CA PRO A 618 -28.14 61.72 37.55
C PRO A 618 -27.90 61.45 39.08
N ALA A 619 -26.74 61.09 39.65
CA ALA A 619 -25.37 60.92 39.15
C ALA A 619 -24.54 59.92 39.98
N LEU A 620 -23.59 59.24 39.32
CA LEU A 620 -22.23 58.87 39.75
C LEU A 620 -21.94 58.08 41.05
N GLY A 621 -22.65 58.25 42.16
CA GLY A 621 -22.29 57.64 43.45
C GLY A 621 -22.41 56.10 43.47
N LEU A 622 -23.45 55.56 42.83
CA LEU A 622 -23.78 54.13 42.91
C LEU A 622 -22.81 53.22 42.12
N MET A 623 -22.22 53.72 41.03
CA MET A 623 -21.33 52.90 40.19
C MET A 623 -19.95 52.68 40.83
N LEU A 624 -19.44 53.65 41.61
CA LEU A 624 -18.18 53.48 42.35
C LEU A 624 -18.32 52.44 43.47
N ALA A 625 -19.44 52.46 44.21
CA ALA A 625 -19.72 51.45 45.24
C ALA A 625 -19.82 50.03 44.65
N LEU A 626 -20.52 49.86 43.52
CA LEU A 626 -20.64 48.57 42.83
C LEU A 626 -19.31 48.09 42.23
N ALA A 627 -18.48 49.00 41.68
CA ALA A 627 -17.17 48.65 41.15
C ALA A 627 -16.20 48.19 42.26
N CYS A 628 -16.20 48.84 43.43
CA CYS A 628 -15.38 48.42 44.57
C CYS A 628 -15.84 47.07 45.15
N LEU A 629 -17.16 46.83 45.24
CA LEU A 629 -17.70 45.54 45.65
C LEU A 629 -17.35 44.42 44.66
N ALA A 630 -17.48 44.65 43.35
CA ALA A 630 -17.09 43.69 42.32
C ALA A 630 -15.58 43.38 42.36
N ALA A 631 -14.72 44.40 42.47
CA ALA A 631 -13.28 44.21 42.58
C ALA A 631 -12.88 43.44 43.85
N PHE A 632 -13.52 43.72 44.99
CA PHE A 632 -13.31 42.98 46.23
C PHE A 632 -13.77 41.52 46.13
N TRP A 633 -14.90 41.27 45.46
CA TRP A 633 -15.43 39.91 45.26
C TRP A 633 -14.53 39.09 44.33
N VAL A 634 -14.07 39.67 43.21
CA VAL A 634 -13.09 39.05 42.30
C VAL A 634 -11.75 38.79 43.00
N LEU A 635 -11.22 39.74 43.78
CA LEU A 635 -9.99 39.54 44.55
C LEU A 635 -10.13 38.44 45.62
N LYS A 636 -11.32 38.31 46.23
CA LYS A 636 -11.59 37.23 47.17
C LYS A 636 -11.64 35.87 46.46
N GLU A 637 -12.34 35.78 45.33
CA GLU A 637 -12.52 34.53 44.61
C GLU A 637 -11.23 34.04 43.91
N VAL A 638 -10.38 34.95 43.40
CA VAL A 638 -9.03 34.60 42.92
C VAL A 638 -8.16 34.08 44.07
N ARG A 639 -8.19 34.74 45.24
CA ARG A 639 -7.36 34.37 46.39
C ARG A 639 -7.80 33.04 47.04
N GLU A 640 -9.10 32.71 47.00
CA GLU A 640 -9.61 31.41 47.42
C GLU A 640 -9.22 30.30 46.42
N ARG A 641 -9.21 30.56 45.10
CA ARG A 641 -8.76 29.60 44.07
C ARG A 641 -7.26 29.31 44.14
N ASP A 642 -6.41 30.31 44.40
CA ASP A 642 -4.96 30.10 44.57
C ASP A 642 -4.61 29.38 45.88
N ALA A 643 -5.37 29.60 46.95
CA ALA A 643 -5.22 28.86 48.20
C ALA A 643 -5.55 27.35 48.05
N ILE A 644 -6.54 27.00 47.22
CA ILE A 644 -6.89 25.60 46.93
C ILE A 644 -5.81 24.94 46.06
N ARG A 645 -5.37 25.59 44.98
CA ARG A 645 -4.32 25.06 44.08
C ARG A 645 -2.97 24.85 44.77
N SER A 646 -2.59 25.74 45.69
CA SER A 646 -1.35 25.60 46.47
C SER A 646 -1.44 24.48 47.53
N ALA A 647 -2.62 24.21 48.08
CA ALA A 647 -2.82 23.09 49.00
C ALA A 647 -2.80 21.71 48.32
N GLU A 648 -3.32 21.59 47.10
CA GLU A 648 -3.26 20.33 46.33
C GLU A 648 -1.85 20.04 45.80
N THR A 649 -1.16 21.03 45.24
CA THR A 649 0.22 20.85 44.76
C THR A 649 1.20 20.51 45.89
N ALA A 650 1.03 21.09 47.08
CA ALA A 650 1.81 20.72 48.27
C ALA A 650 1.58 19.26 48.70
N LYS A 651 0.33 18.75 48.66
CA LYS A 651 0.01 17.35 48.96
C LYS A 651 0.60 16.37 47.94
N VAL A 652 0.60 16.72 46.65
CA VAL A 652 1.22 15.90 45.60
C VAL A 652 2.75 15.82 45.81
N LEU A 653 3.41 16.96 46.02
CA LEU A 653 4.85 17.01 46.30
C LEU A 653 5.25 16.26 47.59
N GLN A 654 4.42 16.32 48.64
CA GLN A 654 4.66 15.55 49.87
C GLN A 654 4.59 14.04 49.61
N LYS A 655 3.58 13.57 48.85
CA LYS A 655 3.42 12.14 48.52
C LYS A 655 4.53 11.62 47.58
N SER A 656 4.98 12.45 46.62
CA SER A 656 6.16 12.15 45.79
C SER A 656 7.46 12.11 46.59
N ARG A 657 7.57 12.90 47.68
CA ARG A 657 8.75 12.90 48.57
C ARG A 657 8.79 11.68 49.48
N GLU A 658 7.63 11.19 49.95
CA GLU A 658 7.53 9.91 50.67
C GLU A 658 7.94 8.73 49.78
N LEU A 659 7.48 8.69 48.52
CA LEU A 659 7.87 7.69 47.51
C LEU A 659 9.37 7.70 47.15
N LEU A 660 10.08 8.81 47.37
CA LEU A 660 11.52 8.91 47.13
C LEU A 660 12.38 8.49 48.33
N LEU A 661 11.80 8.46 49.54
CA LEU A 661 12.51 8.10 50.78
C LEU A 661 12.48 6.60 51.10
N ASP A 662 11.59 5.82 50.48
CA ASP A 662 11.47 4.37 50.68
C ASP A 662 12.54 3.54 49.91
N ARG A 663 13.64 4.18 49.52
CA ARG A 663 14.68 3.61 48.64
C ARG A 663 15.90 3.04 49.37
N GLU A 664 15.87 3.01 50.71
CA GLU A 664 16.99 2.54 51.54
C GLU A 664 16.59 1.47 52.59
N ARG A 665 16.29 0.26 52.10
CA ARG A 665 16.84 -0.99 52.68
C ARG A 665 16.59 -2.21 51.77
N PRO A 666 17.59 -3.07 51.52
CA PRO A 666 17.47 -4.15 50.54
C PRO A 666 16.82 -5.40 51.14
N ARG A 667 15.85 -6.00 50.42
CA ARG A 667 15.39 -7.37 50.69
C ARG A 667 15.10 -8.13 49.40
N GLU A 668 15.76 -9.28 49.30
CA GLU A 668 15.48 -10.45 48.43
C GLU A 668 15.56 -10.28 46.91
N GLU A 669 15.08 -9.19 46.30
CA GLU A 669 15.07 -9.01 44.84
C GLU A 669 16.49 -8.87 44.25
N GLU A 670 17.38 -8.11 44.90
CA GLU A 670 18.78 -7.97 44.46
C GLU A 670 19.54 -9.29 44.52
N LEU A 671 19.30 -10.10 45.56
CA LEU A 671 19.95 -11.42 45.72
C LEU A 671 19.45 -12.44 44.69
N GLN A 672 18.19 -12.33 44.26
CA GLN A 672 17.64 -13.15 43.16
C GLN A 672 18.12 -12.65 41.80
N GLY A 673 18.21 -11.33 41.59
CA GLY A 673 18.77 -10.71 40.40
C GLY A 673 20.26 -11.04 40.20
N GLU A 674 21.05 -11.06 41.28
CA GLU A 674 22.45 -11.49 41.24
C GLU A 674 22.57 -13.00 41.00
N ARG A 675 21.80 -13.86 41.67
CA ARG A 675 21.78 -15.30 41.37
C ARG A 675 21.37 -15.61 39.94
N LEU A 676 20.40 -14.87 39.40
CA LEU A 676 19.97 -15.00 38.01
C LEU A 676 21.06 -14.51 37.05
N LYS A 677 21.75 -13.41 37.36
CA LYS A 677 22.93 -12.94 36.60
C LYS A 677 24.09 -13.91 36.68
N GLU A 678 24.37 -14.55 37.82
CA GLU A 678 25.38 -15.60 37.96
C GLU A 678 24.98 -16.88 37.22
N MET A 679 23.71 -17.28 37.24
CA MET A 679 23.20 -18.40 36.45
C MET A 679 23.27 -18.11 34.95
N ILE A 680 22.87 -16.92 34.50
CA ILE A 680 22.95 -16.51 33.09
C ILE A 680 24.40 -16.34 32.66
N ALA A 681 25.28 -15.77 33.50
CA ALA A 681 26.71 -15.69 33.24
C ALA A 681 27.35 -17.08 33.23
N GLY A 682 26.94 -17.98 34.13
CA GLY A 682 27.40 -19.37 34.21
C GLY A 682 26.91 -20.24 33.06
N LEU A 683 25.68 -20.04 32.58
CA LEU A 683 25.13 -20.66 31.38
C LEU A 683 25.78 -20.07 30.12
N ALA A 684 25.91 -18.74 30.01
CA ALA A 684 26.59 -18.10 28.88
C ALA A 684 28.12 -18.33 28.90
N LYS A 685 28.70 -18.69 30.04
CA LYS A 685 30.08 -19.16 30.19
C LYS A 685 30.19 -20.64 29.85
N LYS A 686 29.30 -21.52 30.31
CA LYS A 686 29.23 -22.92 29.85
C LYS A 686 29.00 -23.01 28.35
N TYR A 687 28.08 -22.20 27.81
CA TYR A 687 27.75 -22.17 26.39
C TYR A 687 28.87 -21.54 25.55
N ARG A 688 29.62 -20.57 26.10
CA ARG A 688 30.89 -20.11 25.49
C ARG A 688 31.97 -21.16 25.58
N GLU A 689 32.21 -21.76 26.74
CA GLU A 689 33.18 -22.83 26.91
C GLU A 689 32.85 -24.07 26.09
N GLU A 690 31.58 -24.41 25.86
CA GLU A 690 31.15 -25.49 24.97
C GLU A 690 31.29 -25.09 23.49
N LYS A 691 31.09 -23.81 23.15
CA LYS A 691 31.31 -23.26 21.80
C LYS A 691 32.79 -22.95 21.49
N GLU A 692 33.64 -22.83 22.51
CA GLU A 692 35.10 -22.66 22.44
C GLU A 692 35.82 -24.02 22.57
N LYS A 693 35.22 -25.02 23.22
CA LYS A 693 35.65 -26.44 23.18
C LYS A 693 35.17 -27.15 21.91
N ALA A 694 34.07 -26.71 21.30
CA ALA A 694 33.84 -26.98 19.88
C ALA A 694 34.90 -26.21 19.08
N PRO A 695 35.72 -26.86 18.25
CA PRO A 695 36.73 -26.15 17.48
C PRO A 695 36.04 -25.14 16.56
N LEU A 696 36.52 -23.90 16.57
CA LEU A 696 36.21 -22.87 15.59
C LEU A 696 36.78 -23.29 14.22
N ILE A 697 36.08 -24.19 13.55
CA ILE A 697 36.26 -24.44 12.12
C ILE A 697 35.73 -23.18 11.44
N PRO A 698 36.56 -22.41 10.69
CA PRO A 698 36.05 -21.27 9.94
C PRO A 698 34.95 -21.75 8.98
N GLU A 699 33.79 -21.08 8.97
CA GLU A 699 32.65 -21.50 8.15
C GLU A 699 33.08 -21.65 6.69
N ASP A 700 33.01 -22.87 6.17
CA ASP A 700 33.51 -23.17 4.84
C ASP A 700 32.55 -22.67 3.77
N GLN A 701 32.74 -21.42 3.35
CA GLN A 701 31.94 -20.75 2.32
C GLN A 701 32.17 -21.32 0.91
N TRP A 702 33.15 -22.21 0.72
CA TRP A 702 33.48 -22.79 -0.58
C TRP A 702 32.69 -24.07 -0.89
N THR A 703 32.46 -24.93 0.12
CA THR A 703 31.92 -26.27 -0.12
C THR A 703 30.41 -26.27 -0.41
N SER A 704 30.03 -26.94 -1.51
CA SER A 704 28.65 -26.96 -2.01
C SER A 704 27.69 -27.71 -1.09
N ARG A 705 26.53 -27.08 -0.84
CA ARG A 705 25.39 -27.69 -0.13
C ARG A 705 24.46 -28.42 -1.12
N PRO A 706 23.61 -29.36 -0.65
CA PRO A 706 22.68 -30.08 -1.51
C PRO A 706 21.68 -29.13 -2.20
N LEU A 707 21.40 -29.35 -3.48
CA LEU A 707 20.37 -28.59 -4.21
C LEU A 707 18.98 -29.11 -3.80
N VAL A 708 18.26 -28.34 -2.97
CA VAL A 708 16.88 -28.65 -2.55
C VAL A 708 15.90 -27.80 -3.33
N ILE A 709 14.94 -28.44 -4.01
CA ILE A 709 13.89 -27.80 -4.80
C ILE A 709 12.50 -28.20 -4.29
N SER A 710 11.59 -27.22 -4.26
CA SER A 710 10.15 -27.45 -4.09
C SER A 710 9.43 -27.20 -5.42
N PHE A 711 8.34 -27.91 -5.71
CA PHE A 711 7.52 -27.67 -6.91
C PHE A 711 6.10 -27.24 -6.53
N LEU A 712 5.66 -26.14 -7.12
CA LEU A 712 4.27 -25.68 -7.05
C LEU A 712 3.39 -26.48 -8.03
N PRO A 713 2.06 -26.50 -7.80
CA PRO A 713 1.11 -27.01 -8.79
C PRO A 713 1.28 -26.33 -10.16
N LEU A 714 1.07 -27.08 -11.24
CA LEU A 714 1.07 -26.52 -12.60
C LEU A 714 -0.22 -25.77 -12.85
N ASN A 715 -0.12 -24.54 -13.39
CA ASN A 715 -1.29 -23.81 -13.88
C ASN A 715 -1.73 -24.42 -15.22
N VAL A 716 -2.98 -24.88 -15.32
CA VAL A 716 -3.51 -25.49 -16.54
C VAL A 716 -4.51 -24.57 -17.22
N THR A 717 -4.32 -24.29 -18.51
CA THR A 717 -5.19 -23.40 -19.30
C THR A 717 -5.49 -23.98 -20.67
N GLY A 718 -6.77 -24.10 -21.04
CA GLY A 718 -7.18 -24.61 -22.36
C GLY A 718 -8.35 -25.57 -22.26
N LYS A 719 -8.27 -26.67 -23.02
CA LYS A 719 -9.36 -27.65 -23.22
C LYS A 719 -9.85 -28.27 -21.90
N GLU A 720 -11.17 -28.47 -21.79
CA GLU A 720 -11.79 -29.20 -20.67
C GLU A 720 -11.18 -30.60 -20.49
N GLY A 721 -11.00 -31.02 -19.24
CA GLY A 721 -10.33 -32.27 -18.86
C GLY A 721 -8.79 -32.23 -18.83
N LEU A 722 -8.15 -31.12 -19.25
CA LEU A 722 -6.69 -31.00 -19.20
C LEU A 722 -6.14 -30.84 -17.77
N ALA A 723 -6.96 -30.35 -16.84
CA ALA A 723 -6.60 -30.18 -15.42
C ALA A 723 -6.29 -31.51 -14.70
N ASP A 724 -6.85 -32.62 -15.18
CA ASP A 724 -6.67 -33.96 -14.59
C ASP A 724 -5.43 -34.70 -15.13
N ALA A 725 -4.64 -34.07 -16.02
CA ALA A 725 -3.45 -34.69 -16.62
C ALA A 725 -2.32 -34.91 -15.58
N PRO A 726 -1.93 -36.15 -15.26
CA PRO A 726 -1.06 -36.45 -14.11
C PRO A 726 0.44 -36.25 -14.41
N LEU A 727 0.84 -34.99 -14.60
CA LEU A 727 2.24 -34.59 -14.82
C LEU A 727 3.04 -34.59 -13.52
N ASN A 728 3.68 -35.71 -13.19
CA ASN A 728 4.51 -35.86 -11.99
C ASN A 728 5.91 -35.20 -12.11
N ILE A 729 5.94 -33.87 -12.29
CA ILE A 729 7.18 -33.09 -12.47
C ILE A 729 8.15 -33.31 -11.29
N GLY A 730 7.66 -33.25 -10.04
CA GLY A 730 8.48 -33.49 -8.85
C GLY A 730 9.13 -34.89 -8.84
N GLY A 731 8.39 -35.93 -9.23
CA GLY A 731 8.94 -37.29 -9.36
C GLY A 731 9.97 -37.44 -10.48
N LEU A 732 9.88 -36.67 -11.56
CA LEU A 732 10.88 -36.64 -12.62
C LEU A 732 12.17 -35.93 -12.18
N PHE A 733 12.07 -34.83 -11.42
CA PHE A 733 13.24 -34.16 -10.83
C PHE A 733 13.93 -35.01 -9.75
N ALA A 734 13.17 -35.73 -8.92
CA ALA A 734 13.72 -36.60 -7.88
C ALA A 734 14.55 -37.78 -8.42
N ARG A 735 14.44 -38.10 -9.71
CA ARG A 735 15.27 -39.11 -10.40
C ARG A 735 16.65 -38.60 -10.83
N ARG A 736 16.93 -37.29 -10.70
CA ARG A 736 18.23 -36.69 -11.07
C ARG A 736 19.18 -36.71 -9.88
N ALA A 737 20.37 -37.27 -10.07
CA ALA A 737 21.31 -37.71 -9.02
C ALA A 737 21.86 -36.62 -8.06
N ARG A 738 21.44 -35.36 -8.20
CA ARG A 738 21.95 -34.20 -7.42
C ARG A 738 20.85 -33.26 -6.91
N ILE A 739 19.57 -33.53 -7.20
CA ILE A 739 18.45 -32.64 -6.86
C ILE A 739 17.55 -33.35 -5.85
N LYS A 740 17.43 -32.79 -4.64
CA LYS A 740 16.47 -33.26 -3.63
C LYS A 740 15.16 -32.50 -3.78
N VAL A 741 14.07 -33.23 -3.99
CA VAL A 741 12.73 -32.66 -4.06
C VAL A 741 12.07 -32.79 -2.68
N VAL A 742 11.42 -31.73 -2.21
CA VAL A 742 10.65 -31.74 -0.95
C VAL A 742 9.46 -32.70 -1.09
N GLU A 743 9.21 -33.52 -0.06
CA GLU A 743 8.15 -34.54 -0.11
C GLU A 743 6.74 -33.95 -0.20
N ARG A 744 5.96 -34.44 -1.15
CA ARG A 744 4.59 -34.00 -1.43
C ARG A 744 3.67 -34.07 -0.20
N ALA A 745 3.81 -35.11 0.64
CA ALA A 745 2.99 -35.26 1.85
C ALA A 745 3.25 -34.17 2.91
N LEU A 746 4.48 -33.63 3.00
CA LEU A 746 4.81 -32.49 3.87
C LEU A 746 4.21 -31.19 3.33
N ILE A 747 4.21 -31.01 2.01
CA ILE A 747 3.60 -29.87 1.32
C ILE A 747 2.08 -29.91 1.50
N ASP A 748 1.42 -31.04 1.19
CA ASP A 748 -0.02 -31.22 1.31
C ASP A 748 -0.50 -31.07 2.78
N LYS A 749 0.29 -31.56 3.75
CA LYS A 749 0.00 -31.36 5.19
C LYS A 749 0.14 -29.90 5.62
N LEU A 750 1.16 -29.18 5.16
CA LEU A 750 1.31 -27.74 5.43
C LEU A 750 0.21 -26.91 4.75
N ILE A 751 -0.20 -27.28 3.53
CA ILE A 751 -1.35 -26.67 2.84
C ILE A 751 -2.63 -26.85 3.66
N GLY A 752 -2.88 -28.05 4.18
CA GLY A 752 -4.03 -28.34 5.04
C GLY A 752 -3.99 -27.62 6.39
N GLU A 753 -2.85 -27.63 7.10
CA GLU A 753 -2.70 -26.95 8.40
C GLU A 753 -2.70 -25.41 8.29
N LEU A 754 -2.28 -24.86 7.15
CA LEU A 754 -2.34 -23.42 6.84
C LEU A 754 -3.63 -23.01 6.10
N ASN A 755 -4.49 -23.98 5.77
CA ASN A 755 -5.79 -23.80 5.11
C ASN A 755 -5.72 -23.01 3.78
N LEU A 756 -4.72 -23.32 2.95
CA LEU A 756 -4.42 -22.60 1.70
C LEU A 756 -5.10 -23.24 0.48
N GLY A 757 -5.72 -22.43 -0.40
CA GLY A 757 -6.31 -22.86 -1.65
C GLY A 757 -5.30 -22.92 -2.82
N ALA A 758 -5.72 -23.50 -3.95
CA ALA A 758 -4.91 -23.54 -5.17
C ALA A 758 -4.54 -22.14 -5.70
N SER A 759 -5.39 -21.14 -5.46
CA SER A 759 -5.15 -19.72 -5.72
C SER A 759 -4.08 -19.10 -4.82
N ASP A 760 -4.01 -19.51 -3.55
CA ASP A 760 -3.04 -18.99 -2.58
C ASP A 760 -1.66 -19.63 -2.77
N LEU A 761 -1.63 -20.85 -3.32
CA LEU A 761 -0.40 -21.53 -3.75
C LEU A 761 0.18 -20.98 -5.06
N ALA A 762 -0.64 -20.28 -5.85
CA ALA A 762 -0.20 -19.55 -7.03
C ALA A 762 0.39 -18.16 -6.70
N ASP A 763 0.21 -17.65 -5.48
CA ASP A 763 0.89 -16.43 -5.01
C ASP A 763 2.39 -16.71 -4.76
N PRO A 764 3.30 -16.01 -5.47
CA PRO A 764 4.74 -16.17 -5.26
C PRO A 764 5.17 -15.91 -3.82
N ALA A 765 4.55 -14.97 -3.09
CA ALA A 765 4.98 -14.66 -1.71
C ALA A 765 4.65 -15.80 -0.73
N THR A 766 3.54 -16.49 -0.94
CA THR A 766 3.12 -17.67 -0.17
C THR A 766 3.93 -18.91 -0.56
N ALA A 767 4.20 -19.11 -1.85
CA ALA A 767 5.16 -20.11 -2.34
C ALA A 767 6.57 -19.91 -1.76
N LEU A 768 7.06 -18.66 -1.67
CA LEU A 768 8.37 -18.32 -1.08
C LEU A 768 8.41 -18.55 0.44
N LYS A 769 7.31 -18.27 1.16
CA LYS A 769 7.19 -18.61 2.59
C LYS A 769 7.21 -20.12 2.80
N LEU A 770 6.43 -20.87 2.03
CA LEU A 770 6.45 -22.34 2.03
C LEU A 770 7.86 -22.87 1.70
N GLY A 771 8.50 -22.37 0.65
CA GLY A 771 9.88 -22.74 0.29
C GLY A 771 10.89 -22.50 1.42
N ARG A 772 10.78 -21.38 2.15
CA ARG A 772 11.61 -21.08 3.33
C ARG A 772 11.31 -21.99 4.52
N ILE A 773 10.04 -22.28 4.81
CA ILE A 773 9.63 -23.22 5.87
C ILE A 773 10.10 -24.65 5.57
N LEU A 774 10.08 -25.03 4.29
CA LEU A 774 10.51 -26.34 3.77
C LEU A 774 12.04 -26.44 3.55
N GLY A 775 12.81 -25.37 3.79
CA GLY A 775 14.26 -25.34 3.58
C GLY A 775 14.72 -25.47 2.12
N ALA A 776 13.83 -25.22 1.14
CA ALA A 776 14.13 -25.37 -0.28
C ALA A 776 14.77 -24.10 -0.85
N ARG A 777 16.04 -24.20 -1.28
CA ARG A 777 16.77 -23.09 -1.93
C ARG A 777 16.16 -22.69 -3.28
N PHE A 778 15.52 -23.63 -3.97
CA PHE A 778 14.90 -23.40 -5.27
C PHE A 778 13.41 -23.71 -5.25
N THR A 779 12.63 -22.99 -6.06
CA THR A 779 11.20 -23.22 -6.26
C THR A 779 10.90 -23.34 -7.75
N GLY A 780 10.40 -24.50 -8.16
CA GLY A 780 9.91 -24.76 -9.51
C GLY A 780 8.43 -24.40 -9.66
N ALA A 781 8.10 -23.74 -10.76
CA ALA A 781 6.73 -23.39 -11.14
C ALA A 781 6.53 -23.61 -12.64
N GLY A 782 5.30 -23.79 -13.10
CA GLY A 782 5.04 -23.99 -14.52
C GLY A 782 3.60 -23.84 -14.95
N ALA A 783 3.39 -23.82 -16.26
CA ALA A 783 2.09 -23.77 -16.89
C ALA A 783 1.99 -24.80 -18.02
N LEU A 784 0.84 -25.48 -18.09
CA LEU A 784 0.45 -26.33 -19.21
C LEU A 784 -0.67 -25.63 -19.97
N SER A 785 -0.42 -25.32 -21.25
CA SER A 785 -1.40 -24.67 -22.13
C SER A 785 -1.72 -25.52 -23.36
N PHE A 786 -2.93 -25.35 -23.91
CA PHE A 786 -3.35 -25.95 -25.18
C PHE A 786 -3.78 -24.85 -26.15
N PHE A 787 -3.12 -24.76 -27.31
CA PHE A 787 -3.36 -23.71 -28.29
C PHE A 787 -3.08 -24.23 -29.71
N ASN A 788 -3.89 -23.81 -30.70
CA ASN A 788 -3.79 -24.22 -32.11
C ASN A 788 -3.72 -25.75 -32.38
N GLY A 789 -4.19 -26.58 -31.45
CA GLY A 789 -4.15 -28.05 -31.58
C GLY A 789 -2.97 -28.72 -30.88
N GLU A 790 -2.03 -27.95 -30.32
CA GLU A 790 -0.82 -28.44 -29.66
C GLU A 790 -0.83 -28.16 -28.15
N TYR A 791 -0.19 -29.04 -27.38
CA TYR A 791 0.11 -28.84 -25.97
C TYR A 791 1.47 -28.16 -25.81
N ARG A 792 1.57 -27.22 -24.87
CA ARG A 792 2.81 -26.57 -24.48
C ARG A 792 2.98 -26.63 -22.97
N LEU A 793 4.16 -27.04 -22.52
CA LEU A 793 4.57 -27.01 -21.12
C LEU A 793 5.74 -26.08 -20.96
N ASP A 794 5.53 -25.04 -20.14
CA ASP A 794 6.52 -24.05 -19.75
C ASP A 794 6.86 -24.25 -18.27
N LEU A 795 8.10 -24.65 -17.97
CA LEU A 795 8.61 -24.83 -16.62
C LEU A 795 9.71 -23.81 -16.33
N ARG A 796 9.76 -23.28 -15.09
CA ARG A 796 10.79 -22.35 -14.61
C ARG A 796 11.23 -22.69 -13.19
N VAL A 797 12.50 -22.45 -12.91
CA VAL A 797 13.10 -22.59 -11.57
C VAL A 797 13.52 -21.21 -11.08
N LEU A 798 13.11 -20.86 -9.87
CA LEU A 798 13.40 -19.61 -9.18
C LEU A 798 14.28 -19.88 -7.96
N GLU A 799 15.16 -18.96 -7.59
CA GLU A 799 15.86 -19.03 -6.30
C GLU A 799 14.99 -18.41 -5.20
N THR A 800 14.74 -19.17 -4.12
CA THR A 800 13.76 -18.85 -3.06
C THR A 800 14.15 -17.62 -2.21
N GLU A 801 15.41 -17.19 -2.23
CA GLU A 801 15.86 -16.01 -1.49
C GLU A 801 15.81 -14.71 -2.31
N THR A 802 16.22 -14.78 -3.57
CA THR A 802 16.38 -13.61 -4.46
C THR A 802 15.22 -13.43 -5.44
N THR A 803 14.33 -14.42 -5.58
CA THR A 803 13.26 -14.51 -6.61
C THR A 803 13.75 -14.46 -8.05
N SER A 804 15.07 -14.59 -8.26
CA SER A 804 15.69 -14.55 -9.58
C SER A 804 15.29 -15.78 -10.40
N LEU A 805 15.12 -15.58 -11.72
CA LEU A 805 14.92 -16.67 -12.66
C LEU A 805 16.26 -17.37 -12.88
N VAL A 806 16.33 -18.63 -12.44
CA VAL A 806 17.54 -19.46 -12.51
C VAL A 806 17.60 -20.19 -13.84
N ALA A 807 16.50 -20.85 -14.23
CA ALA A 807 16.39 -21.56 -15.50
C ALA A 807 14.93 -21.60 -15.98
N THR A 808 14.74 -21.74 -17.29
CA THR A 808 13.44 -21.94 -17.93
C THR A 808 13.56 -23.02 -19.00
N ALA A 809 12.52 -23.83 -19.20
CA ALA A 809 12.41 -24.75 -20.32
C ALA A 809 10.98 -24.79 -20.85
N SER A 810 10.87 -24.73 -22.17
CA SER A 810 9.63 -24.90 -22.91
C SER A 810 9.72 -26.18 -23.76
N SER A 811 8.59 -26.87 -23.88
CA SER A 811 8.43 -28.09 -24.67
C SER A 811 7.01 -28.16 -25.22
N MET A 812 6.84 -28.85 -26.33
CA MET A 812 5.56 -28.92 -27.06
C MET A 812 5.27 -30.35 -27.52
N ALA A 813 3.99 -30.71 -27.57
CA ALA A 813 3.51 -32.00 -28.06
C ALA A 813 2.27 -31.82 -28.95
N ALA A 814 2.25 -32.52 -30.08
CA ALA A 814 1.14 -32.46 -31.05
C ALA A 814 -0.11 -33.23 -30.58
N ASP A 815 0.01 -34.14 -29.61
CA ASP A 815 -1.11 -34.90 -29.05
C ASP A 815 -0.98 -35.11 -27.54
N GLY A 816 -2.05 -35.63 -26.92
CA GLY A 816 -2.08 -35.88 -25.47
C GLY A 816 -1.18 -37.05 -25.04
N ASN A 817 -0.83 -37.95 -25.96
CA ASN A 817 0.06 -39.08 -25.68
C ASN A 817 1.51 -38.62 -25.50
N GLY A 818 1.89 -37.50 -26.12
CA GLY A 818 3.20 -36.87 -25.96
C GLY A 818 3.45 -36.18 -24.61
N LEU A 819 2.44 -35.98 -23.75
CA LEU A 819 2.55 -35.16 -22.54
C LEU A 819 3.66 -35.61 -21.57
N SER A 820 3.80 -36.93 -21.33
CA SER A 820 4.84 -37.45 -20.44
C SER A 820 6.25 -37.23 -20.99
N LYS A 821 6.44 -37.43 -22.31
CA LYS A 821 7.73 -37.22 -22.97
C LYS A 821 8.12 -35.74 -23.00
N MET A 822 7.15 -34.87 -23.30
CA MET A 822 7.29 -33.42 -23.24
C MET A 822 7.75 -32.96 -21.84
N ALA A 823 7.18 -33.55 -20.77
CA ALA A 823 7.60 -33.29 -19.40
C ALA A 823 9.03 -33.75 -19.11
N GLU A 824 9.41 -34.96 -19.52
CA GLU A 824 10.78 -35.47 -19.37
C GLU A 824 11.82 -34.59 -20.09
N GLU A 825 11.49 -34.10 -21.29
CA GLU A 825 12.34 -33.17 -22.05
C GLU A 825 12.49 -31.81 -21.35
N ALA A 826 11.41 -31.22 -20.81
CA ALA A 826 11.49 -29.96 -20.06
C ALA A 826 12.25 -30.11 -18.74
N VAL A 827 12.02 -31.20 -18.01
CA VAL A 827 12.71 -31.52 -16.75
C VAL A 827 14.20 -31.75 -16.99
N SER A 828 14.60 -32.41 -18.10
CA SER A 828 16.02 -32.53 -18.44
C SER A 828 16.65 -31.17 -18.65
N LYS A 829 16.13 -30.37 -19.59
CA LYS A 829 16.67 -29.04 -19.93
C LYS A 829 16.85 -28.14 -18.69
N LEU A 830 15.87 -28.14 -17.77
CA LEU A 830 15.98 -27.42 -16.51
C LEU A 830 17.02 -28.00 -15.55
N SER A 831 17.08 -29.33 -15.41
CA SER A 831 18.05 -29.98 -14.53
C SER A 831 19.47 -29.73 -15.02
N ASP A 832 19.69 -29.88 -16.32
CA ASP A 832 21.00 -29.74 -16.95
C ASP A 832 21.49 -28.27 -16.86
N ALA A 833 20.59 -27.30 -17.05
CA ALA A 833 20.88 -25.87 -16.84
C ALA A 833 21.17 -25.53 -15.36
N LEU A 834 20.41 -26.09 -14.41
CA LEU A 834 20.60 -25.87 -12.97
C LEU A 834 21.95 -26.47 -12.49
N LEU A 835 22.31 -27.65 -12.99
CA LEU A 835 23.57 -28.30 -12.60
C LEU A 835 24.79 -27.56 -13.16
N ALA A 836 24.72 -27.06 -14.39
CA ALA A 836 25.79 -26.26 -15.01
C ALA A 836 26.02 -24.91 -14.32
N GLN A 837 24.98 -24.31 -13.72
CA GLN A 837 25.11 -23.04 -12.99
C GLN A 837 25.57 -23.23 -11.53
N TYR A 838 25.41 -24.43 -10.96
CA TYR A 838 25.77 -24.77 -9.58
C TYR A 838 26.63 -26.06 -9.51
N PRO A 839 27.90 -25.99 -9.96
CA PRO A 839 28.83 -27.11 -9.85
C PRO A 839 29.10 -27.50 -8.38
N LEU A 840 29.47 -28.75 -8.14
CA LEU A 840 29.96 -29.19 -6.83
C LEU A 840 31.33 -28.57 -6.55
N ARG A 841 31.47 -27.97 -5.37
CA ARG A 841 32.72 -27.41 -4.85
C ARG A 841 33.06 -28.09 -3.53
N GLY A 842 34.33 -28.34 -3.30
CA GLY A 842 34.82 -28.93 -2.05
C GLY A 842 36.28 -28.57 -1.79
N LYS A 843 36.85 -29.13 -0.74
CA LYS A 843 38.28 -29.01 -0.40
C LYS A 843 38.88 -30.38 -0.12
N ILE A 844 40.18 -30.49 -0.41
CA ILE A 844 40.99 -31.64 0.00
C ILE A 844 41.16 -31.61 1.53
N SER A 845 40.55 -32.56 2.24
CA SER A 845 40.63 -32.71 3.70
C SER A 845 41.93 -33.37 4.14
N SER A 846 42.43 -34.33 3.35
CA SER A 846 43.72 -35.00 3.55
C SER A 846 44.21 -35.65 2.26
N VAL A 847 45.53 -35.88 2.19
CA VAL A 847 46.21 -36.66 1.15
C VAL A 847 47.08 -37.69 1.87
N GLU A 848 46.63 -38.94 1.92
CA GLU A 848 47.27 -40.00 2.70
C GLU A 848 47.29 -41.32 1.91
N GLY A 849 48.42 -42.04 1.93
CA GLY A 849 48.52 -43.38 1.32
C GLY A 849 48.26 -43.46 -0.19
N GLY A 850 48.40 -42.35 -0.94
CA GLY A 850 48.06 -42.28 -2.37
C GLY A 850 46.57 -42.03 -2.66
N ARG A 851 45.78 -41.68 -1.64
CA ARG A 851 44.37 -41.27 -1.77
C ARG A 851 44.16 -39.83 -1.29
N ILE A 852 43.11 -39.22 -1.83
CA ILE A 852 42.64 -37.87 -1.53
C ILE A 852 41.26 -37.99 -0.91
N ILE A 853 41.04 -37.35 0.23
CA ILE A 853 39.70 -37.24 0.84
C ILE A 853 39.16 -35.84 0.59
N LEU A 854 37.96 -35.73 0.03
CA LEU A 854 37.24 -34.47 -0.15
C LEU A 854 36.22 -34.25 0.97
N ASN A 855 36.07 -33.01 1.43
CA ASN A 855 35.07 -32.62 2.45
C ASN A 855 33.62 -32.57 1.93
N ILE A 856 33.36 -33.19 0.78
CA ILE A 856 32.06 -33.23 0.12
C ILE A 856 31.78 -34.67 -0.31
N GLY A 857 30.56 -35.15 -0.07
CA GLY A 857 30.16 -36.53 -0.30
C GLY A 857 28.76 -36.68 -0.88
N GLY A 858 28.23 -37.89 -0.81
CA GLY A 858 26.95 -38.29 -1.41
C GLY A 858 25.75 -37.47 -0.95
N LYS A 859 25.74 -36.93 0.29
CA LYS A 859 24.65 -36.04 0.74
C LYS A 859 24.54 -34.76 -0.09
N ALA A 860 25.66 -34.24 -0.60
CA ALA A 860 25.75 -33.06 -1.46
C ALA A 860 25.63 -33.41 -2.96
N GLY A 861 25.64 -34.70 -3.31
CA GLY A 861 25.46 -35.17 -4.69
C GLY A 861 26.72 -35.69 -5.39
N VAL A 862 27.81 -35.96 -4.65
CA VAL A 862 29.00 -36.61 -5.22
C VAL A 862 28.73 -38.09 -5.47
N ALA A 863 29.16 -38.60 -6.64
CA ALA A 863 29.06 -40.00 -7.02
C ALA A 863 30.43 -40.55 -7.52
N PRO A 864 30.67 -41.87 -7.43
CA PRO A 864 31.82 -42.50 -8.07
C PRO A 864 31.89 -42.19 -9.57
N GLY A 865 33.11 -41.96 -10.07
CA GLY A 865 33.39 -41.56 -11.45
C GLY A 865 33.32 -40.05 -11.73
N MET A 866 32.81 -39.24 -10.81
CA MET A 866 32.83 -37.77 -10.97
C MET A 866 34.25 -37.21 -10.94
N LYS A 867 34.51 -36.22 -11.79
CA LYS A 867 35.81 -35.54 -11.89
C LYS A 867 35.75 -34.14 -11.31
N PHE A 868 36.85 -33.71 -10.67
CA PHE A 868 37.02 -32.37 -10.16
C PHE A 868 38.36 -31.80 -10.62
N THR A 869 38.38 -30.53 -11.01
CA THR A 869 39.61 -29.75 -11.18
C THR A 869 40.05 -29.22 -9.82
N VAL A 870 41.34 -29.37 -9.50
CA VAL A 870 41.96 -28.84 -8.28
C VAL A 870 42.62 -27.50 -8.60
N TYR A 871 42.42 -26.52 -7.71
CA TYR A 871 42.96 -25.17 -7.84
C TYR A 871 43.85 -24.82 -6.65
N LYS A 872 44.92 -24.09 -6.93
CA LYS A 872 45.73 -23.41 -5.91
C LYS A 872 45.31 -21.94 -5.85
N ASP A 873 45.15 -21.41 -4.64
CA ASP A 873 44.82 -20.00 -4.41
C ASP A 873 46.03 -19.13 -4.77
N GLY A 874 45.91 -18.35 -5.85
CA GLY A 874 46.91 -17.41 -6.34
C GLY A 874 46.79 -16.03 -5.68
N GLN A 875 47.11 -14.96 -6.42
CA GLN A 875 47.04 -13.59 -5.87
C GLN A 875 45.60 -13.20 -5.47
N PRO A 876 45.42 -12.46 -4.36
CA PRO A 876 44.12 -11.94 -3.95
C PRO A 876 43.61 -10.89 -4.94
N VAL A 877 42.32 -10.94 -5.25
CA VAL A 877 41.60 -9.98 -6.06
C VAL A 877 40.91 -8.99 -5.11
N GLU A 878 41.52 -7.81 -4.95
CA GLU A 878 40.93 -6.74 -4.13
C GLU A 878 39.99 -5.84 -4.92
N VAL A 879 38.84 -5.51 -4.32
CA VAL A 879 37.94 -4.44 -4.77
C VAL A 879 37.60 -3.58 -3.55
N ASN A 880 37.80 -2.27 -3.65
CA ASN A 880 37.53 -1.30 -2.58
C ASN A 880 38.22 -1.65 -1.23
N GLY A 881 39.46 -2.16 -1.27
CA GLY A 881 40.23 -2.50 -0.07
C GLY A 881 39.73 -3.74 0.70
N LYS A 882 38.92 -4.58 0.06
CA LYS A 882 38.56 -5.92 0.54
C LYS A 882 38.93 -6.96 -0.51
N ILE A 883 39.51 -8.06 -0.07
CA ILE A 883 39.74 -9.24 -0.92
C ILE A 883 38.35 -9.85 -1.22
N VAL A 884 37.99 -9.94 -2.50
CA VAL A 884 36.68 -10.44 -2.97
C VAL A 884 36.79 -11.88 -3.48
N ASP A 885 37.91 -12.25 -4.11
CA ASP A 885 38.23 -13.64 -4.47
C ASP A 885 39.77 -13.82 -4.56
N TYR A 886 40.24 -15.02 -4.89
CA TYR A 886 41.64 -15.30 -5.20
C TYR A 886 41.74 -15.83 -6.63
N ARG A 887 42.81 -15.48 -7.35
CA ARG A 887 43.05 -15.98 -8.71
C ARG A 887 43.23 -17.49 -8.66
N LYS A 888 42.40 -18.24 -9.38
CA LYS A 888 42.40 -19.72 -9.35
C LYS A 888 43.29 -20.27 -10.45
N ASP A 889 44.46 -20.77 -10.09
CA ASP A 889 45.34 -21.46 -11.04
C ASP A 889 45.08 -22.98 -10.95
N PRO A 890 44.70 -23.67 -12.05
CA PRO A 890 44.42 -25.10 -12.02
C PRO A 890 45.73 -25.90 -11.91
N VAL A 891 45.77 -26.85 -10.98
CA VAL A 891 46.99 -27.62 -10.62
C VAL A 891 46.85 -29.14 -10.78
N GLY A 892 45.67 -29.65 -11.12
CA GLY A 892 45.46 -31.07 -11.40
C GLY A 892 43.99 -31.46 -11.53
N GLU A 893 43.73 -32.72 -11.84
CA GLU A 893 42.37 -33.29 -11.93
C GLU A 893 42.26 -34.59 -11.13
N ILE A 894 41.20 -34.73 -10.35
CA ILE A 894 40.96 -35.91 -9.51
C ILE A 894 39.64 -36.58 -9.91
N ALA A 895 39.58 -37.91 -9.79
CA ALA A 895 38.37 -38.69 -10.05
C ALA A 895 37.95 -39.42 -8.77
N VAL A 896 36.67 -39.31 -8.42
CA VAL A 896 36.12 -39.94 -7.21
C VAL A 896 35.98 -41.44 -7.41
N ASP A 897 36.69 -42.24 -6.61
CA ASP A 897 36.57 -43.70 -6.61
C ASP A 897 35.38 -44.15 -5.76
N LYS A 898 35.09 -43.43 -4.67
CA LYS A 898 34.07 -43.81 -3.69
C LYS A 898 33.47 -42.56 -3.03
N ALA A 899 32.14 -42.49 -2.95
CA ALA A 899 31.43 -41.42 -2.24
C ALA A 899 30.74 -41.99 -0.99
N GLU A 900 31.11 -41.48 0.17
CA GLU A 900 30.45 -41.72 1.46
C GLU A 900 29.47 -40.57 1.75
N ALA A 901 28.67 -40.66 2.83
CA ALA A 901 27.61 -39.68 3.08
C ALA A 901 28.12 -38.23 3.20
N GLU A 902 29.21 -38.00 3.93
CA GLU A 902 29.76 -36.66 4.22
C GLU A 902 31.05 -36.34 3.45
N TYR A 903 31.73 -37.33 2.87
CA TYR A 903 33.04 -37.18 2.22
C TYR A 903 33.16 -38.09 0.99
N SER A 904 34.19 -37.90 0.16
CA SER A 904 34.50 -38.82 -0.93
C SER A 904 36.00 -39.09 -1.06
N GLU A 905 36.36 -40.31 -1.45
CA GLU A 905 37.73 -40.75 -1.73
C GLU A 905 38.03 -40.69 -3.24
N ALA A 906 39.20 -40.19 -3.61
CA ALA A 906 39.69 -40.08 -4.98
C ALA A 906 41.17 -40.51 -5.08
N ALA A 907 41.56 -41.08 -6.22
CA ALA A 907 42.95 -41.43 -6.50
C ALA A 907 43.80 -40.17 -6.83
N VAL A 908 45.06 -40.17 -6.39
CA VAL A 908 46.05 -39.15 -6.81
C VAL A 908 46.45 -39.41 -8.27
N SER A 909 46.25 -38.42 -9.14
CA SER A 909 46.62 -38.49 -10.56
C SER A 909 48.03 -37.95 -10.82
N GLU A 910 48.40 -36.83 -10.19
CA GLU A 910 49.69 -36.15 -10.34
C GLU A 910 50.22 -35.63 -8.99
N GLY A 911 51.55 -35.44 -8.89
CA GLY A 911 52.21 -34.99 -7.67
C GLY A 911 52.14 -33.46 -7.48
N GLY A 912 51.79 -33.01 -6.28
CA GLY A 912 51.71 -31.58 -5.92
C GLY A 912 50.39 -31.14 -5.27
N LEU A 913 49.46 -32.06 -5.04
CA LEU A 913 48.18 -31.80 -4.38
C LEU A 913 48.36 -31.79 -2.85
N GLU A 914 47.88 -30.73 -2.21
CA GLU A 914 48.04 -30.47 -0.77
C GLU A 914 46.67 -30.36 -0.07
N LYS A 915 46.67 -30.42 1.25
CA LYS A 915 45.48 -30.19 2.07
C LYS A 915 44.93 -28.75 1.87
N ASP A 916 43.63 -28.60 2.04
CA ASP A 916 42.85 -27.34 1.97
C ASP A 916 42.79 -26.71 0.56
N MET A 917 43.41 -27.33 -0.45
CA MET A 917 43.22 -26.97 -1.86
C MET A 917 41.75 -27.10 -2.27
N ARG A 918 41.29 -26.14 -3.09
CA ARG A 918 39.91 -26.05 -3.57
C ARG A 918 39.71 -26.97 -4.77
N VAL A 919 38.58 -27.66 -4.81
CA VAL A 919 38.15 -28.47 -5.96
C VAL A 919 36.79 -28.00 -6.47
N GLU A 920 36.60 -28.03 -7.79
CA GLU A 920 35.35 -27.71 -8.49
C GLU A 920 35.04 -28.82 -9.52
N GLU A 921 33.77 -29.21 -9.63
CA GLU A 921 33.28 -30.23 -10.55
C GLU A 921 33.63 -29.89 -12.00
N LYS A 922 34.19 -30.87 -12.71
CA LYS A 922 34.49 -30.75 -14.13
C LYS A 922 33.35 -31.40 -14.94
N HIS A 923 32.59 -30.56 -15.64
CA HIS A 923 31.54 -30.96 -16.59
C HIS A 923 32.12 -31.51 -17.91
#